data_AF-A0A353EVB0-F1
#
_entry.id   AF-A0A353EVB0-F1
#
_cell.length_a   1.000
_cell.length_b   1.000
_cell.length_c   1.000
_cell.angle_alpha   90.00
_cell.angle_beta   90.00
_cell.angle_gamma   90.00
#
_symmetry.space_group_name_H-M   'P 1'
#
loop_
_entity.id
_entity.type
_entity.pdbx_description
1 polymer ?
#
loop_
_entity_poly.entity_id
_entity_poly.type
_entity_poly.pdbx_seq_one_letter_code
_entity_poly.pdbx_strand_id
1 'polypeptide(L)'
;MKTRRNRKGWLWMSILIAGLCMAAVSCRAGNGVGAVTGTAKTGTVGADTTTIPEIPTESDTGVTGEVPEVPTGDRTVSVTSAELMALIENGTIEENGDYAVTDGAGLTFSRSHNGKEYDLRGALIRIGVRDGAAGIDLWSKTLTLKNARIAVYGDVGVSVGSENANATLTGLHIGGSCKTGFLLGGNGSTLDGCTVKPASGGTVDTAVRVSGSDCMVANCSFEGVGVGILDESKTGAAVDNNLLTDCEVGIRVRTANAMLLRNTVKGGALGIAAEDDGGELSACMGKVYNLLVAKNRVENAENAILLAGVSNSTVLFNRADSLTVRDCVNAYVVRNTVGGTLTLERNNYLLADSNDRAALTDTKNENVNGGDLTDLSAREEVGVNEALLPHINREQFAGMTGRAAFRSRYGTLSLSAYLTAAVSAGETDIVAPCGAFLDSAVTFNGLSDLRFYGYGTYYDTVKSTATAFTFTACTEIGFYGFFLGNSVNPNFQGTVTGVTGPAGKETVSFVPDPGYLANYSSKADYPATNGGGGGIYRGDSLSPYSEIWYEADSKTYDPTTQVNSLTLIWDGIKYGRIPGGTGLSSTYAAGEIKVGDRVAFRNYKSASGIAMRNCSGFRIEDVTVFNCSGFALSEYDAEVAVRLHRYSVTSGPAPVIDRIVNTKELATVNDANRHVTWTDSYGRLRSAFSLNTTCDATHSTNARVGMQAVSCLLENMMDDGGNINALYGTAVGFDAATRTLTYKCCSTGGYYKLPSPFRVGDTVLLYTNQGVNIGSATVTEATKQTVSAAAEKDCRYTVKLSEAVTLPTDTDSVIVQNASASGNGFLWDNVLVRNNNSYGVRIQAIGGEIRNCSFIRLAKGGVSMIPQYGAWPECGYACDVKVTANVFEELGLMAAQWYDWDSVENGSSFLPICIWATGGNTADGESCMFRNISITGNRFASRYTYYDMRINGVRNLTIEGNTFTGRSGMENGDRQAHILLCGGNGVRIDGNRFLSGAAPVLYRRDDIAENVTGSDVE
;
A
#
# COMPACT_ATOMS: atom_id res chain seq x y z
N MET A 1 55.74 -36.46 -10.09
CA MET A 1 55.53 -36.93 -11.48
C MET A 1 54.29 -36.21 -12.01
N LYS A 2 54.42 -35.20 -12.90
CA LYS A 2 54.14 -35.26 -14.36
C LYS A 2 52.82 -36.03 -14.67
N THR A 3 51.78 -35.54 -15.36
CA THR A 3 51.61 -34.43 -16.34
C THR A 3 50.12 -34.28 -16.75
N ARG A 4 49.68 -33.01 -16.91
CA ARG A 4 48.83 -32.38 -17.96
C ARG A 4 47.72 -33.16 -18.72
N ARG A 5 46.53 -32.50 -18.80
CA ARG A 5 45.78 -32.09 -20.03
C ARG A 5 44.57 -31.19 -19.63
N ASN A 6 44.61 -29.87 -19.84
CA ASN A 6 44.03 -29.08 -20.97
C ASN A 6 42.50 -29.06 -21.10
N ARG A 7 41.87 -27.88 -20.87
CA ARG A 7 41.22 -27.05 -21.92
C ARG A 7 40.89 -25.63 -21.41
N LYS A 8 41.17 -24.65 -22.29
CA LYS A 8 40.93 -23.20 -22.18
C LYS A 8 39.59 -22.82 -22.83
N GLY A 9 39.04 -21.67 -22.44
CA GLY A 9 38.02 -20.87 -23.16
C GLY A 9 37.48 -19.79 -22.22
N TRP A 10 38.20 -18.68 -22.03
CA TRP A 10 38.10 -17.38 -22.74
C TRP A 10 37.11 -16.40 -22.09
N LEU A 11 37.71 -15.26 -21.72
CA LEU A 11 37.28 -14.19 -20.83
C LEU A 11 36.77 -13.03 -21.69
N TRP A 12 35.62 -12.45 -21.36
CA TRP A 12 35.16 -11.18 -21.95
C TRP A 12 35.62 -10.01 -21.09
N MET A 13 36.18 -9.00 -21.74
CA MET A 13 36.79 -7.80 -21.15
C MET A 13 36.04 -6.57 -21.67
N SER A 14 35.53 -5.77 -20.74
CA SER A 14 34.82 -4.51 -20.96
C SER A 14 35.83 -3.36 -21.10
N ILE A 15 35.56 -2.38 -21.97
CA ILE A 15 36.21 -1.07 -21.95
C ILE A 15 35.15 0.04 -22.04
N LEU A 16 35.28 0.95 -21.07
CA LEU A 16 34.60 2.24 -20.87
C LEU A 16 35.34 3.34 -21.64
N ILE A 17 34.63 4.31 -22.21
CA ILE A 17 35.12 5.69 -22.36
C ILE A 17 33.97 6.66 -22.02
N ALA A 18 34.26 7.56 -21.09
CA ALA A 18 33.44 8.70 -20.68
C ALA A 18 33.93 10.00 -21.34
N GLY A 19 33.04 11.00 -21.45
CA GLY A 19 33.38 12.38 -21.80
C GLY A 19 32.31 13.35 -21.29
N LEU A 20 32.72 14.21 -20.35
CA LEU A 20 31.96 15.19 -19.57
C LEU A 20 31.35 16.35 -20.39
N CYS A 21 30.29 16.97 -19.84
CA CYS A 21 30.20 18.42 -19.62
C CYS A 21 29.25 18.74 -18.44
N MET A 22 29.66 19.69 -17.58
CA MET A 22 29.05 20.05 -16.30
C MET A 22 28.05 21.24 -16.39
N ALA A 23 27.05 21.17 -15.50
CA ALA A 23 26.41 22.21 -14.65
C ALA A 23 25.90 23.56 -15.22
N ALA A 24 24.62 23.83 -14.95
CA ALA A 24 24.15 25.05 -14.28
C ALA A 24 22.75 24.83 -13.66
N VAL A 25 22.64 25.10 -12.35
CA VAL A 25 21.38 25.25 -11.60
C VAL A 25 21.03 26.74 -11.56
N SER A 26 19.78 27.09 -11.83
CA SER A 26 19.19 28.38 -11.46
C SER A 26 17.69 28.22 -11.26
N CYS A 27 17.20 28.64 -10.09
CA CYS A 27 15.79 28.72 -9.73
C CYS A 27 15.01 29.67 -10.67
N ARG A 28 13.75 29.35 -10.97
CA ARG A 28 12.65 30.34 -11.08
C ARG A 28 11.28 29.66 -11.07
N ALA A 29 10.41 30.22 -10.23
CA ALA A 29 8.97 30.02 -10.22
C ALA A 29 8.31 30.60 -11.49
N GLY A 30 7.13 30.08 -11.85
CA GLY A 30 6.16 30.76 -12.73
C GLY A 30 5.70 29.95 -13.95
N ASN A 31 4.44 29.52 -13.90
CA ASN A 31 3.45 29.31 -14.96
C ASN A 31 3.93 29.09 -16.41
N GLY A 32 3.50 27.97 -17.00
CA GLY A 32 3.58 27.78 -18.45
C GLY A 32 3.15 26.39 -18.89
N VAL A 33 1.88 26.28 -19.25
CA VAL A 33 1.25 25.20 -20.01
C VAL A 33 2.16 24.68 -21.12
N GLY A 34 2.33 23.35 -21.17
CA GLY A 34 3.04 22.66 -22.24
C GLY A 34 2.75 21.18 -22.16
N ALA A 35 1.62 20.77 -22.73
CA ALA A 35 1.26 19.38 -22.96
C ALA A 35 2.40 18.66 -23.70
N VAL A 36 3.14 17.82 -22.99
CA VAL A 36 4.04 16.85 -23.63
C VAL A 36 3.18 15.64 -23.96
N THR A 37 2.58 15.67 -25.15
CA THR A 37 1.98 14.52 -25.82
C THR A 37 3.08 13.51 -26.16
N GLY A 38 3.50 12.75 -25.15
CA GLY A 38 4.24 11.51 -25.36
C GLY A 38 3.24 10.44 -25.78
N THR A 39 2.98 10.33 -27.07
CA THR A 39 2.22 9.20 -27.64
C THR A 39 2.99 7.90 -27.38
N ALA A 40 2.70 7.24 -26.27
CA ALA A 40 2.89 5.82 -26.15
C ALA A 40 2.15 5.18 -27.34
N LYS A 41 2.84 4.34 -28.12
CA LYS A 41 2.17 3.48 -29.11
C LYS A 41 1.22 2.55 -28.34
N THR A 42 -0.03 2.96 -28.19
CA THR A 42 -1.15 2.14 -27.73
C THR A 42 -1.35 1.02 -28.75
N GLY A 43 -0.69 -0.10 -28.53
CA GLY A 43 -0.85 -1.30 -29.34
C GLY A 43 -2.25 -1.88 -29.15
N THR A 44 -3.06 -1.75 -30.19
CA THR A 44 -4.31 -2.50 -30.50
C THR A 44 -5.37 -2.53 -29.39
N VAL A 45 -6.41 -1.71 -29.56
CA VAL A 45 -7.67 -1.78 -28.81
C VAL A 45 -8.74 -2.39 -29.72
N GLY A 46 -9.34 -3.51 -29.30
CA GLY A 46 -10.43 -4.20 -30.00
C GLY A 46 -10.00 -5.47 -30.75
N ALA A 47 -10.90 -6.46 -30.80
CA ALA A 47 -10.79 -7.61 -31.69
C ALA A 47 -10.79 -7.18 -33.16
N ASP A 48 -10.08 -7.91 -34.04
CA ASP A 48 -9.95 -7.60 -35.47
C ASP A 48 -11.32 -7.69 -36.18
N THR A 49 -11.75 -6.58 -36.80
CA THR A 49 -13.00 -6.47 -37.57
C THR A 49 -13.05 -7.32 -38.83
N THR A 50 -11.92 -7.80 -39.34
CA THR A 50 -11.88 -8.66 -40.55
C THR A 50 -12.47 -10.05 -40.31
N THR A 51 -12.84 -10.37 -39.07
CA THR A 51 -13.19 -11.72 -38.61
C THR A 51 -14.68 -12.01 -38.48
N ILE A 52 -15.60 -11.07 -38.75
CA ILE A 52 -17.04 -11.37 -38.74
C ILE A 52 -17.45 -11.90 -40.13
N PRO A 53 -17.64 -13.22 -40.33
CA PRO A 53 -18.10 -13.74 -41.59
C PRO A 53 -19.56 -13.40 -41.83
N GLU A 54 -19.91 -13.03 -43.07
CA GLU A 54 -21.31 -13.01 -43.49
C GLU A 54 -21.85 -14.45 -43.53
N ILE A 55 -22.97 -14.68 -42.86
CA ILE A 55 -23.68 -15.97 -42.88
C ILE A 55 -24.82 -15.87 -43.90
N PRO A 56 -24.85 -16.68 -44.97
CA PRO A 56 -25.87 -16.61 -46.01
C PRO A 56 -27.28 -16.84 -45.48
N THR A 57 -28.22 -15.97 -45.88
CA THR A 57 -29.64 -16.01 -45.50
C THR A 57 -30.54 -16.37 -46.68
N GLU A 58 -31.49 -17.28 -46.48
CA GLU A 58 -32.73 -17.33 -47.26
C GLU A 58 -33.90 -16.94 -46.34
N SER A 59 -34.86 -16.21 -46.90
CA SER A 59 -36.04 -15.73 -46.18
C SER A 59 -37.08 -16.84 -46.08
N ASP A 60 -37.53 -17.21 -44.88
CA ASP A 60 -38.97 -17.43 -44.69
C ASP A 60 -39.45 -17.27 -43.25
N THR A 61 -40.76 -17.10 -43.17
CA THR A 61 -41.56 -16.43 -42.15
C THR A 61 -42.06 -17.35 -41.03
N GLY A 62 -42.46 -16.71 -39.93
CA GLY A 62 -42.58 -17.33 -38.62
C GLY A 62 -43.59 -18.46 -38.47
N VAL A 63 -43.27 -19.37 -37.55
CA VAL A 63 -44.20 -20.29 -36.90
C VAL A 63 -43.84 -20.42 -35.43
N THR A 64 -44.81 -20.18 -34.56
CA THR A 64 -44.73 -20.40 -33.12
C THR A 64 -45.16 -21.83 -32.78
N GLY A 65 -44.29 -22.62 -32.14
CA GLY A 65 -44.67 -23.79 -31.34
C GLY A 65 -44.11 -25.16 -31.78
N GLU A 66 -43.59 -25.30 -33.00
CA GLU A 66 -42.90 -26.50 -33.51
C GLU A 66 -41.42 -26.17 -33.81
N VAL A 67 -40.57 -27.18 -34.04
CA VAL A 67 -39.13 -26.96 -34.35
C VAL A 67 -39.01 -25.92 -35.48
N PRO A 68 -38.31 -24.80 -35.29
CA PRO A 68 -38.23 -23.74 -36.30
C PRO A 68 -37.71 -24.30 -37.63
N GLU A 69 -38.38 -23.97 -38.73
CA GLU A 69 -37.84 -24.27 -40.06
C GLU A 69 -36.50 -23.56 -40.22
N VAL A 70 -35.53 -24.32 -40.74
CA VAL A 70 -34.16 -23.83 -40.96
C VAL A 70 -33.99 -23.57 -42.45
N PRO A 71 -33.54 -22.38 -42.88
CA PRO A 71 -33.35 -22.10 -44.30
C PRO A 71 -32.33 -23.06 -44.94
N THR A 72 -32.61 -23.57 -46.13
CA THR A 72 -31.74 -24.51 -46.88
C THR A 72 -31.44 -23.97 -48.27
N GLY A 73 -30.18 -24.00 -48.70
CA GLY A 73 -29.79 -23.65 -50.07
C GLY A 73 -29.47 -24.87 -50.94
N ASP A 74 -29.15 -24.63 -52.22
CA ASP A 74 -28.90 -25.67 -53.25
C ASP A 74 -27.82 -26.71 -52.92
N ARG A 75 -26.91 -26.39 -51.98
CA ARG A 75 -25.78 -27.25 -51.55
C ARG A 75 -25.92 -27.74 -50.11
N THR A 76 -27.01 -27.42 -49.44
CA THR A 76 -27.22 -27.79 -48.05
C THR A 76 -27.55 -29.27 -47.95
N VAL A 77 -26.81 -29.99 -47.11
CA VAL A 77 -27.04 -31.42 -46.82
C VAL A 77 -27.93 -31.53 -45.59
N SER A 78 -29.15 -32.01 -45.77
CA SER A 78 -30.04 -32.33 -44.66
C SER A 78 -29.56 -33.56 -43.90
N VAL A 79 -29.36 -33.40 -42.59
CA VAL A 79 -28.86 -34.45 -41.69
C VAL A 79 -29.63 -34.43 -40.38
N THR A 80 -29.69 -35.56 -39.70
CA THR A 80 -30.09 -35.64 -38.29
C THR A 80 -28.93 -35.22 -37.39
N SER A 81 -29.24 -34.86 -36.15
CA SER A 81 -28.26 -34.52 -35.12
C SER A 81 -27.29 -35.70 -34.86
N ALA A 82 -27.78 -36.95 -34.92
CA ALA A 82 -26.96 -38.16 -34.77
C ALA A 82 -25.98 -38.37 -35.94
N GLU A 83 -26.42 -38.12 -37.18
CA GLU A 83 -25.57 -38.22 -38.37
C GLU A 83 -24.47 -37.16 -38.36
N LEU A 84 -24.80 -35.91 -38.03
CA LEU A 84 -23.81 -34.84 -37.94
C LEU A 84 -22.81 -35.09 -36.80
N MET A 85 -23.28 -35.55 -35.63
CA MET A 85 -22.39 -35.94 -34.53
C MET A 85 -21.41 -37.05 -34.94
N ALA A 86 -21.85 -38.05 -35.71
CA ALA A 86 -20.95 -39.09 -36.20
C ALA A 86 -19.87 -38.54 -37.16
N LEU A 87 -20.19 -37.56 -38.01
CA LEU A 87 -19.22 -36.89 -38.88
C LEU A 87 -18.17 -36.12 -38.06
N ILE A 88 -18.61 -35.43 -37.00
CA ILE A 88 -17.74 -34.68 -36.09
C ILE A 88 -16.83 -35.66 -35.33
N GLU A 89 -17.40 -36.71 -34.74
CA GLU A 89 -16.67 -37.70 -33.95
C GLU A 89 -15.61 -38.46 -34.76
N ASN A 90 -15.89 -38.74 -36.02
CA ASN A 90 -14.98 -39.42 -36.94
C ASN A 90 -13.98 -38.46 -37.62
N GLY A 91 -14.12 -37.15 -37.43
CA GLY A 91 -13.27 -36.14 -38.09
C GLY A 91 -13.44 -36.08 -39.61
N THR A 92 -14.62 -36.49 -40.11
CA THR A 92 -14.96 -36.57 -41.54
C THR A 92 -15.91 -35.47 -41.99
N ILE A 93 -16.17 -34.47 -41.14
CA ILE A 93 -16.89 -33.26 -41.56
C ILE A 93 -16.14 -32.59 -42.72
N GLU A 94 -16.88 -32.20 -43.76
CA GLU A 94 -16.30 -31.56 -44.94
C GLU A 94 -15.84 -30.14 -44.59
N GLU A 95 -14.68 -29.75 -45.14
CA GLU A 95 -14.19 -28.39 -45.00
C GLU A 95 -15.16 -27.41 -45.66
N ASN A 96 -15.65 -26.43 -44.88
CA ASN A 96 -16.70 -25.50 -45.27
C ASN A 96 -18.03 -26.15 -45.73
N GLY A 97 -18.30 -27.41 -45.32
CA GLY A 97 -19.56 -28.10 -45.63
C GLY A 97 -20.79 -27.34 -45.11
N ASP A 98 -21.93 -27.47 -45.79
CA ASP A 98 -23.20 -26.81 -45.42
C ASP A 98 -24.24 -27.86 -45.02
N TYR A 99 -24.66 -27.83 -43.75
CA TYR A 99 -25.50 -28.86 -43.13
C TYR A 99 -26.75 -28.24 -42.50
N ALA A 100 -27.92 -28.82 -42.76
CA ALA A 100 -29.17 -28.47 -42.07
C ALA A 100 -29.61 -29.60 -41.14
N VAL A 101 -29.67 -29.29 -39.85
CA VAL A 101 -30.11 -30.18 -38.77
C VAL A 101 -31.59 -29.92 -38.48
N THR A 102 -32.45 -30.86 -38.86
CA THR A 102 -33.91 -30.64 -38.94
C THR A 102 -34.72 -31.41 -37.90
N ASP A 103 -34.10 -32.28 -37.11
CA ASP A 103 -34.78 -33.10 -36.10
C ASP A 103 -35.10 -32.35 -34.79
N GLY A 104 -34.57 -31.13 -34.64
CA GLY A 104 -34.78 -30.26 -33.48
C GLY A 104 -34.15 -30.75 -32.19
N ALA A 105 -33.29 -31.78 -32.23
CA ALA A 105 -32.64 -32.36 -31.06
C ALA A 105 -31.38 -31.58 -30.63
N GLY A 106 -30.70 -30.95 -31.58
CA GLY A 106 -29.42 -30.28 -31.34
C GLY A 106 -28.25 -31.26 -31.13
N LEU A 107 -27.03 -30.73 -31.16
CA LEU A 107 -25.81 -31.50 -30.99
C LEU A 107 -25.42 -31.55 -29.51
N THR A 108 -25.28 -32.76 -28.93
CA THR A 108 -24.90 -32.90 -27.52
C THR A 108 -23.50 -33.50 -27.36
N PHE A 109 -22.60 -32.74 -26.75
CA PHE A 109 -21.29 -33.23 -26.34
C PHE A 109 -21.33 -33.69 -24.88
N SER A 110 -21.53 -34.99 -24.68
CA SER A 110 -21.63 -35.59 -23.36
C SER A 110 -20.27 -35.82 -22.65
N ARG A 111 -20.28 -36.50 -21.50
CA ARG A 111 -19.08 -36.93 -20.77
C ARG A 111 -18.18 -37.89 -21.57
N SER A 112 -18.70 -38.56 -22.60
CA SER A 112 -17.90 -39.37 -23.52
C SER A 112 -16.85 -38.56 -24.30
N HIS A 113 -16.98 -37.24 -24.31
CA HIS A 113 -16.12 -36.32 -25.06
C HIS A 113 -15.09 -35.59 -24.19
N ASN A 114 -14.94 -35.97 -22.92
CA ASN A 114 -13.96 -35.35 -22.02
C ASN A 114 -12.54 -35.42 -22.60
N GLY A 115 -11.83 -34.30 -22.58
CA GLY A 115 -10.44 -34.17 -23.03
C GLY A 115 -10.26 -34.18 -24.54
N LYS A 116 -11.34 -34.12 -25.33
CA LYS A 116 -11.28 -34.12 -26.79
C LYS A 116 -11.26 -32.71 -27.36
N GLU A 117 -10.66 -32.60 -28.54
CA GLU A 117 -10.69 -31.42 -29.39
C GLU A 117 -11.42 -31.78 -30.69
N TYR A 118 -12.38 -30.94 -31.07
CA TYR A 118 -13.12 -31.06 -32.32
C TYR A 118 -12.97 -29.79 -33.15
N ASP A 119 -12.45 -29.95 -34.36
CA ASP A 119 -12.40 -28.91 -35.38
C ASP A 119 -13.52 -29.17 -36.39
N LEU A 120 -14.46 -28.23 -36.49
CA LEU A 120 -15.60 -28.29 -37.38
C LEU A 120 -15.27 -27.74 -38.79
N ARG A 121 -14.00 -27.39 -39.05
CA ARG A 121 -13.43 -27.07 -40.37
C ARG A 121 -14.19 -25.99 -41.15
N GLY A 122 -14.71 -24.99 -40.44
CA GLY A 122 -15.45 -23.87 -41.04
C GLY A 122 -16.84 -24.24 -41.56
N ALA A 123 -17.35 -25.42 -41.22
CA ALA A 123 -18.68 -25.88 -41.63
C ALA A 123 -19.77 -24.86 -41.26
N LEU A 124 -20.74 -24.69 -42.15
CA LEU A 124 -21.99 -23.98 -41.90
C LEU A 124 -23.02 -24.99 -41.40
N ILE A 125 -23.44 -24.83 -40.15
CA ILE A 125 -24.39 -25.72 -39.49
C ILE A 125 -25.64 -24.90 -39.16
N ARG A 126 -26.76 -25.27 -39.77
CA ARG A 126 -28.06 -24.62 -39.59
C ARG A 126 -28.91 -25.49 -38.68
N ILE A 127 -29.36 -24.96 -37.54
CA ILE A 127 -30.10 -25.72 -36.54
C ILE A 127 -31.34 -24.95 -36.08
N GLY A 128 -32.50 -25.57 -36.22
CA GLY A 128 -33.72 -25.16 -35.53
C GLY A 128 -33.81 -25.87 -34.18
N VAL A 129 -34.01 -25.14 -33.08
CA VAL A 129 -34.17 -25.73 -31.74
C VAL A 129 -35.41 -25.19 -31.03
N ARG A 130 -35.98 -26.03 -30.16
CA ARG A 130 -37.15 -25.67 -29.35
C ARG A 130 -36.77 -24.66 -28.25
N ASP A 131 -37.77 -23.97 -27.70
CA ASP A 131 -37.60 -23.15 -26.49
C ASP A 131 -36.98 -23.99 -25.36
N GLY A 132 -35.97 -23.44 -24.68
CA GLY A 132 -35.20 -24.10 -23.63
C GLY A 132 -34.09 -25.05 -24.10
N ALA A 133 -33.93 -25.26 -25.42
CA ALA A 133 -32.90 -26.12 -25.98
C ALA A 133 -31.75 -25.31 -26.63
N ALA A 134 -30.58 -25.92 -26.71
CA ALA A 134 -29.42 -25.34 -27.38
C ALA A 134 -29.13 -26.05 -28.71
N GLY A 135 -28.70 -25.28 -29.72
CA GLY A 135 -28.22 -25.84 -30.99
C GLY A 135 -27.04 -26.78 -30.79
N ILE A 136 -26.11 -26.38 -29.92
CA ILE A 136 -25.03 -27.23 -29.40
C ILE A 136 -25.04 -27.16 -27.87
N ASP A 137 -25.12 -28.31 -27.21
CA ASP A 137 -25.12 -28.41 -25.74
C ASP A 137 -23.92 -29.22 -25.22
N LEU A 138 -23.12 -28.62 -24.35
CA LEU A 138 -21.83 -29.13 -23.89
C LEU A 138 -21.90 -29.52 -22.41
N TRP A 139 -21.80 -30.81 -22.15
CA TRP A 139 -21.80 -31.42 -20.81
C TRP A 139 -20.45 -32.05 -20.44
N SER A 140 -19.46 -31.99 -21.34
CA SER A 140 -18.11 -32.55 -21.13
C SER A 140 -17.35 -31.77 -20.05
N LYS A 141 -16.58 -32.48 -19.20
CA LYS A 141 -15.73 -31.87 -18.16
C LYS A 141 -14.64 -30.97 -18.74
N THR A 142 -14.13 -31.35 -19.90
CA THR A 142 -13.14 -30.59 -20.68
C THR A 142 -13.41 -30.91 -22.15
N LEU A 143 -13.54 -29.88 -22.98
CA LEU A 143 -13.72 -30.02 -24.42
C LEU A 143 -13.15 -28.77 -25.11
N THR A 144 -12.54 -28.94 -26.27
CA THR A 144 -12.24 -27.82 -27.16
C THR A 144 -13.07 -27.95 -28.44
N LEU A 145 -13.82 -26.92 -28.80
CA LEU A 145 -14.61 -26.87 -30.04
C LEU A 145 -14.16 -25.68 -30.88
N LYS A 146 -13.80 -25.94 -32.15
CA LYS A 146 -13.18 -24.95 -33.04
C LYS A 146 -13.87 -24.82 -34.39
N ASN A 147 -13.80 -23.61 -34.96
CA ASN A 147 -14.01 -23.31 -36.38
C ASN A 147 -15.36 -23.74 -36.96
N ALA A 148 -16.44 -23.01 -36.68
CA ALA A 148 -17.75 -23.25 -37.32
C ALA A 148 -18.54 -21.96 -37.52
N ARG A 149 -19.43 -21.98 -38.52
CA ARG A 149 -20.52 -21.01 -38.68
C ARG A 149 -21.81 -21.72 -38.28
N ILE A 150 -22.51 -21.22 -37.28
CA ILE A 150 -23.68 -21.87 -36.71
C ILE A 150 -24.85 -20.89 -36.83
N ALA A 151 -25.80 -21.19 -37.71
CA ALA A 151 -27.03 -20.43 -37.84
C ALA A 151 -28.12 -21.10 -36.99
N VAL A 152 -28.51 -20.45 -35.89
CA VAL A 152 -29.47 -21.02 -34.94
C VAL A 152 -30.78 -20.24 -34.99
N TYR A 153 -31.88 -20.98 -35.03
CA TYR A 153 -33.25 -20.46 -34.96
C TYR A 153 -33.91 -21.11 -33.75
N GLY A 154 -34.10 -20.36 -32.66
CA GLY A 154 -34.58 -20.92 -31.39
C GLY A 154 -34.08 -20.19 -30.14
N ASP A 155 -33.74 -20.92 -29.08
CA ASP A 155 -33.39 -20.31 -27.79
C ASP A 155 -31.89 -20.02 -27.64
N VAL A 156 -31.05 -21.06 -27.56
CA VAL A 156 -29.60 -20.92 -27.33
C VAL A 156 -28.78 -21.44 -28.50
N GLY A 157 -27.78 -20.70 -28.94
CA GLY A 157 -26.84 -21.13 -29.98
C GLY A 157 -25.93 -22.26 -29.49
N VAL A 158 -25.02 -21.93 -28.58
CA VAL A 158 -24.11 -22.88 -27.93
C VAL A 158 -24.22 -22.72 -26.41
N SER A 159 -24.46 -23.84 -25.71
CA SER A 159 -24.60 -23.91 -24.26
C SER A 159 -23.48 -24.75 -23.65
N VAL A 160 -22.89 -24.25 -22.56
CA VAL A 160 -22.11 -25.06 -21.61
C VAL A 160 -23.00 -25.36 -20.41
N GLY A 161 -23.74 -26.45 -20.48
CA GLY A 161 -24.98 -26.68 -19.72
C GLY A 161 -24.83 -27.08 -18.24
N SER A 162 -23.63 -27.24 -17.69
CA SER A 162 -23.48 -27.58 -16.26
C SER A 162 -22.25 -26.96 -15.60
N GLU A 163 -22.29 -26.76 -14.28
CA GLU A 163 -21.16 -26.29 -13.46
C GLU A 163 -19.92 -27.20 -13.54
N ASN A 164 -20.16 -28.46 -13.91
CA ASN A 164 -19.12 -29.48 -14.05
C ASN A 164 -18.63 -29.61 -15.48
N ALA A 165 -19.08 -28.76 -16.41
CA ALA A 165 -18.64 -28.76 -17.79
C ALA A 165 -17.70 -27.58 -18.06
N ASN A 166 -16.57 -27.81 -18.72
CA ASN A 166 -15.68 -26.74 -19.15
C ASN A 166 -15.41 -26.89 -20.63
N ALA A 167 -15.54 -25.78 -21.36
CA ALA A 167 -15.26 -25.74 -22.78
C ALA A 167 -14.31 -24.60 -23.13
N THR A 168 -13.41 -24.86 -24.09
CA THR A 168 -12.70 -23.84 -24.84
C THR A 168 -13.36 -23.74 -26.21
N LEU A 169 -14.05 -22.64 -26.46
CA LEU A 169 -14.76 -22.34 -27.69
C LEU A 169 -13.95 -21.31 -28.47
N THR A 170 -13.57 -21.62 -29.71
CA THR A 170 -12.77 -20.70 -30.52
C THR A 170 -13.11 -20.73 -32.01
N GLY A 171 -13.12 -19.57 -32.67
CA GLY A 171 -13.48 -19.48 -34.09
C GLY A 171 -14.90 -19.95 -34.39
N LEU A 172 -15.82 -19.83 -33.42
CA LEU A 172 -17.24 -20.13 -33.61
C LEU A 172 -18.00 -18.84 -33.93
N HIS A 173 -18.81 -18.88 -34.98
CA HIS A 173 -19.55 -17.74 -35.50
C HIS A 173 -21.05 -18.03 -35.43
N ILE A 174 -21.80 -17.34 -34.57
CA ILE A 174 -23.24 -17.51 -34.43
C ILE A 174 -24.00 -16.49 -35.27
N GLY A 175 -25.00 -16.96 -36.01
CA GLY A 175 -26.02 -16.12 -36.64
C GLY A 175 -27.41 -16.74 -36.57
N GLY A 176 -28.33 -16.28 -37.42
CA GLY A 176 -29.74 -16.67 -37.36
C GLY A 176 -30.55 -15.74 -36.46
N SER A 177 -31.51 -16.32 -35.72
CA SER A 177 -32.39 -15.61 -34.78
C SER A 177 -32.55 -16.43 -33.50
N CYS A 178 -31.91 -16.03 -32.41
CA CYS A 178 -31.94 -16.76 -31.15
C CYS A 178 -31.94 -15.85 -29.92
N LYS A 179 -32.38 -16.32 -28.74
CA LYS A 179 -32.32 -15.48 -27.53
C LYS A 179 -30.88 -15.28 -27.06
N THR A 180 -30.11 -16.35 -26.96
CA THR A 180 -28.71 -16.30 -26.49
C THR A 180 -27.76 -16.96 -27.49
N GLY A 181 -26.74 -16.23 -27.95
CA GLY A 181 -25.71 -16.80 -28.83
C GLY A 181 -24.88 -17.87 -28.10
N PHE A 182 -24.19 -17.46 -27.03
CA PHE A 182 -23.38 -18.33 -26.17
C PHE A 182 -23.87 -18.25 -24.71
N LEU A 183 -24.26 -19.40 -24.14
CA LEU A 183 -24.44 -19.56 -22.69
C LEU A 183 -23.18 -20.18 -22.11
N LEU A 184 -22.32 -19.34 -21.52
CA LEU A 184 -21.03 -19.72 -20.98
C LEU A 184 -21.16 -20.08 -19.49
N GLY A 185 -21.53 -21.34 -19.24
CA GLY A 185 -21.52 -21.97 -17.92
C GLY A 185 -20.16 -22.60 -17.56
N GLY A 186 -20.15 -23.43 -16.50
CA GLY A 186 -18.97 -24.19 -16.09
C GLY A 186 -18.12 -23.58 -15.00
N ASN A 187 -16.91 -24.09 -14.82
CA ASN A 187 -15.87 -23.60 -13.91
C ASN A 187 -14.52 -23.48 -14.64
N GLY A 188 -14.37 -22.41 -15.43
CA GLY A 188 -13.19 -22.14 -16.24
C GLY A 188 -13.39 -22.16 -17.76
N SER A 189 -14.63 -22.11 -18.25
CA SER A 189 -14.90 -22.06 -19.70
C SER A 189 -14.36 -20.79 -20.35
N THR A 190 -13.88 -20.90 -21.59
CA THR A 190 -13.26 -19.82 -22.35
C THR A 190 -13.93 -19.68 -23.72
N LEU A 191 -14.31 -18.46 -24.06
CA LEU A 191 -14.73 -18.06 -25.40
C LEU A 191 -13.65 -17.15 -25.98
N ASP A 192 -13.00 -17.56 -27.07
CA ASP A 192 -11.84 -16.88 -27.64
C ASP A 192 -11.90 -16.77 -29.17
N GLY A 193 -11.94 -15.56 -29.71
CA GLY A 193 -11.99 -15.37 -31.17
C GLY A 193 -13.32 -15.80 -31.80
N CYS A 194 -14.42 -15.70 -31.06
CA CYS A 194 -15.77 -16.04 -31.53
C CYS A 194 -16.55 -14.79 -31.96
N THR A 195 -17.58 -14.99 -32.79
CA THR A 195 -18.44 -13.87 -33.24
C THR A 195 -19.92 -14.17 -33.10
N VAL A 196 -20.71 -13.12 -32.96
CA VAL A 196 -22.18 -13.17 -33.03
C VAL A 196 -22.69 -12.02 -33.90
N LYS A 197 -23.47 -12.35 -34.92
CA LYS A 197 -24.15 -11.38 -35.78
C LYS A 197 -25.51 -11.97 -36.23
N PRO A 198 -26.65 -11.34 -35.87
CA PRO A 198 -27.95 -11.81 -36.32
C PRO A 198 -28.03 -11.89 -37.86
N ALA A 199 -28.85 -12.80 -38.36
CA ALA A 199 -29.21 -12.81 -39.77
C ALA A 199 -29.99 -11.55 -40.15
N SER A 200 -30.03 -11.20 -41.44
CA SER A 200 -30.89 -10.10 -41.92
C SER A 200 -32.35 -10.33 -41.50
N GLY A 201 -32.92 -9.41 -40.72
CA GLY A 201 -34.27 -9.53 -40.16
C GLY A 201 -34.42 -10.45 -38.94
N GLY A 202 -33.35 -11.13 -38.51
CA GLY A 202 -33.30 -11.92 -37.27
C GLY A 202 -32.87 -11.08 -36.06
N THR A 203 -33.07 -11.61 -34.87
CA THR A 203 -32.68 -10.96 -33.60
C THR A 203 -31.80 -11.86 -32.76
N VAL A 204 -30.86 -11.25 -32.02
CA VAL A 204 -30.17 -11.90 -30.91
C VAL A 204 -30.26 -11.04 -29.66
N ASP A 205 -30.94 -11.52 -28.62
CA ASP A 205 -31.15 -10.73 -27.40
C ASP A 205 -29.86 -10.59 -26.60
N THR A 206 -29.05 -11.64 -26.51
CA THR A 206 -27.76 -11.63 -25.81
C THR A 206 -26.70 -12.43 -26.58
N ALA A 207 -25.60 -11.82 -26.99
CA ALA A 207 -24.53 -12.54 -27.68
C ALA A 207 -23.81 -13.53 -26.74
N VAL A 208 -23.44 -13.10 -25.54
CA VAL A 208 -22.85 -13.97 -24.52
C VAL A 208 -23.50 -13.74 -23.15
N ARG A 209 -24.09 -14.79 -22.59
CA ARG A 209 -24.53 -14.83 -21.20
C ARG A 209 -23.56 -15.69 -20.39
N VAL A 210 -22.85 -15.09 -19.45
CA VAL A 210 -21.91 -15.80 -18.56
C VAL A 210 -22.63 -16.15 -17.27
N SER A 211 -22.64 -17.44 -16.91
CA SER A 211 -23.32 -17.95 -15.71
C SER A 211 -22.43 -18.87 -14.85
N GLY A 212 -21.28 -19.28 -15.38
CA GLY A 212 -20.33 -20.15 -14.69
C GLY A 212 -19.46 -19.44 -13.64
N SER A 213 -18.38 -20.10 -13.23
CA SER A 213 -17.29 -19.54 -12.42
C SER A 213 -16.02 -19.45 -13.27
N ASP A 214 -15.19 -18.43 -13.02
CA ASP A 214 -13.86 -18.23 -13.61
C ASP A 214 -13.85 -18.26 -15.15
N CYS A 215 -14.96 -17.83 -15.75
CA CYS A 215 -15.15 -17.78 -17.18
C CYS A 215 -14.38 -16.63 -17.83
N MET A 216 -13.98 -16.81 -19.08
CA MET A 216 -13.28 -15.80 -19.87
C MET A 216 -13.93 -15.60 -21.23
N VAL A 217 -14.10 -14.34 -21.63
CA VAL A 217 -14.55 -13.92 -22.96
C VAL A 217 -13.50 -12.99 -23.54
N ALA A 218 -12.78 -13.43 -24.57
CA ALA A 218 -11.69 -12.67 -25.12
C ALA A 218 -11.61 -12.67 -26.64
N ASN A 219 -11.06 -11.60 -27.20
CA ASN A 219 -10.82 -11.47 -28.64
C ASN A 219 -12.08 -11.71 -29.50
N CYS A 220 -13.28 -11.54 -28.95
CA CYS A 220 -14.54 -11.80 -29.64
C CYS A 220 -15.10 -10.53 -30.30
N SER A 221 -16.00 -10.71 -31.27
CA SER A 221 -16.68 -9.62 -31.97
C SER A 221 -18.20 -9.81 -32.04
N PHE A 222 -18.98 -8.85 -31.54
CA PHE A 222 -20.43 -8.92 -31.49
C PHE A 222 -21.06 -7.69 -32.17
N GLU A 223 -22.03 -7.92 -33.05
CA GLU A 223 -22.63 -6.87 -33.89
C GLU A 223 -24.17 -6.98 -33.89
N GLY A 224 -24.86 -5.86 -33.66
CA GLY A 224 -26.31 -5.75 -33.87
C GLY A 224 -27.18 -6.55 -32.90
N VAL A 225 -26.72 -6.80 -31.68
CA VAL A 225 -27.42 -7.60 -30.66
C VAL A 225 -28.04 -6.73 -29.57
N GLY A 226 -28.98 -7.26 -28.79
CA GLY A 226 -29.52 -6.56 -27.61
C GLY A 226 -28.42 -6.29 -26.58
N VAL A 227 -27.88 -7.34 -25.96
CA VAL A 227 -26.75 -7.26 -25.02
C VAL A 227 -25.56 -8.01 -25.62
N GLY A 228 -24.41 -7.36 -25.73
CA GLY A 228 -23.19 -8.04 -26.18
C GLY A 228 -22.72 -9.08 -25.16
N ILE A 229 -22.38 -8.64 -23.95
CA ILE A 229 -21.95 -9.52 -22.86
C ILE A 229 -22.77 -9.22 -21.61
N LEU A 230 -23.49 -10.23 -21.11
CA LEU A 230 -24.19 -10.21 -19.83
C LEU A 230 -23.43 -11.09 -18.83
N ASP A 231 -22.81 -10.47 -17.83
CA ASP A 231 -22.12 -11.17 -16.75
C ASP A 231 -23.03 -11.35 -15.53
N GLU A 232 -23.54 -12.57 -15.38
CA GLU A 232 -24.28 -13.08 -14.22
C GLU A 232 -23.52 -14.27 -13.59
N SER A 233 -22.20 -14.33 -13.80
CA SER A 233 -21.33 -15.40 -13.32
C SER A 233 -21.26 -15.46 -11.80
N LYS A 234 -20.80 -16.58 -11.25
CA LYS A 234 -20.69 -16.76 -9.79
C LYS A 234 -19.46 -16.09 -9.18
N THR A 235 -18.38 -15.93 -9.97
CA THR A 235 -17.09 -15.42 -9.48
C THR A 235 -16.53 -14.25 -10.31
N GLY A 236 -17.36 -13.67 -11.18
CA GLY A 236 -16.97 -12.59 -12.09
C GLY A 236 -16.30 -13.12 -13.35
N ALA A 237 -16.68 -12.57 -14.50
CA ALA A 237 -16.06 -12.91 -15.78
C ALA A 237 -14.81 -12.05 -16.04
N ALA A 238 -13.81 -12.67 -16.69
CA ALA A 238 -12.71 -11.94 -17.31
C ALA A 238 -13.08 -11.61 -18.77
N VAL A 239 -13.32 -10.34 -19.06
CA VAL A 239 -13.76 -9.85 -20.38
C VAL A 239 -12.66 -8.99 -20.97
N ASP A 240 -11.92 -9.52 -21.94
CA ASP A 240 -10.67 -8.91 -22.42
C ASP A 240 -10.59 -8.77 -23.93
N ASN A 241 -10.30 -7.56 -24.43
CA ASN A 241 -10.03 -7.30 -25.84
C ASN A 241 -11.17 -7.71 -26.80
N ASN A 242 -12.42 -7.41 -26.45
CA ASN A 242 -13.57 -7.68 -27.32
C ASN A 242 -13.96 -6.44 -28.14
N LEU A 243 -14.64 -6.65 -29.27
CA LEU A 243 -15.26 -5.62 -30.08
C LEU A 243 -16.79 -5.77 -30.04
N LEU A 244 -17.50 -4.68 -29.73
CA LEU A 244 -18.95 -4.64 -29.65
C LEU A 244 -19.44 -3.47 -30.48
N THR A 245 -20.26 -3.74 -31.50
CA THR A 245 -20.74 -2.71 -32.44
C THR A 245 -22.26 -2.76 -32.52
N ASP A 246 -22.91 -1.60 -32.42
CA ASP A 246 -24.36 -1.44 -32.55
C ASP A 246 -25.16 -2.40 -31.65
N CYS A 247 -24.63 -2.68 -30.46
CA CYS A 247 -25.37 -3.38 -29.42
C CYS A 247 -26.25 -2.38 -28.67
N GLU A 248 -27.48 -2.72 -28.29
CA GLU A 248 -28.28 -1.83 -27.42
C GLU A 248 -27.53 -1.58 -26.09
N VAL A 249 -26.94 -2.64 -25.55
CA VAL A 249 -26.02 -2.62 -24.42
C VAL A 249 -24.76 -3.38 -24.77
N GLY A 250 -23.59 -2.75 -24.71
CA GLY A 250 -22.33 -3.43 -24.96
C GLY A 250 -22.05 -4.51 -23.92
N ILE A 251 -21.69 -4.10 -22.70
CA ILE A 251 -21.38 -5.00 -21.59
C ILE A 251 -22.24 -4.63 -20.38
N ARG A 252 -22.92 -5.61 -19.79
CA ARG A 252 -23.71 -5.46 -18.57
C ARG A 252 -23.22 -6.42 -17.48
N VAL A 253 -22.89 -5.88 -16.31
CA VAL A 253 -22.42 -6.65 -15.15
C VAL A 253 -23.46 -6.65 -14.05
N ARG A 254 -23.77 -7.84 -13.52
CA ARG A 254 -24.75 -8.06 -12.43
C ARG A 254 -24.21 -8.96 -11.30
N THR A 255 -22.90 -9.08 -11.22
CA THR A 255 -22.21 -9.96 -10.27
C THR A 255 -20.93 -9.32 -9.75
N ALA A 256 -20.27 -10.01 -8.82
CA ALA A 256 -19.04 -9.59 -8.19
C ALA A 256 -17.78 -10.01 -8.96
N ASN A 257 -16.66 -9.35 -8.68
CA ASN A 257 -15.31 -9.72 -9.09
C ASN A 257 -15.04 -9.71 -10.60
N ALA A 258 -15.89 -9.03 -11.38
CA ALA A 258 -15.77 -8.92 -12.82
C ALA A 258 -14.61 -7.99 -13.23
N MET A 259 -13.94 -8.34 -14.34
CA MET A 259 -12.80 -7.59 -14.87
C MET A 259 -12.98 -7.35 -16.37
N LEU A 260 -13.15 -6.07 -16.74
CA LEU A 260 -13.39 -5.61 -18.11
C LEU A 260 -12.17 -4.81 -18.60
N LEU A 261 -11.37 -5.43 -19.47
CA LEU A 261 -10.11 -4.86 -19.97
C LEU A 261 -10.09 -4.72 -21.49
N ARG A 262 -9.62 -3.58 -21.99
CA ARG A 262 -9.27 -3.38 -23.43
C ARG A 262 -10.42 -3.62 -24.43
N ASN A 263 -11.67 -3.54 -23.98
CA ASN A 263 -12.82 -3.73 -24.86
C ASN A 263 -13.07 -2.45 -25.67
N THR A 264 -13.54 -2.62 -26.90
CA THR A 264 -14.02 -1.52 -27.76
C THR A 264 -15.52 -1.65 -27.95
N VAL A 265 -16.28 -0.64 -27.56
CA VAL A 265 -17.73 -0.55 -27.76
C VAL A 265 -18.03 0.64 -28.66
N LYS A 266 -18.86 0.43 -29.69
CA LYS A 266 -19.26 1.45 -30.67
C LYS A 266 -20.78 1.48 -30.80
N GLY A 267 -21.39 2.63 -30.50
CA GLY A 267 -22.85 2.79 -30.56
C GLY A 267 -23.57 2.22 -29.34
N GLY A 268 -24.91 2.29 -29.37
CA GLY A 268 -25.79 1.74 -28.35
C GLY A 268 -26.34 2.75 -27.35
N ALA A 269 -27.34 2.33 -26.57
CA ALA A 269 -27.87 3.13 -25.48
C ALA A 269 -26.91 3.13 -24.28
N LEU A 270 -26.31 1.97 -23.96
CA LEU A 270 -25.35 1.81 -22.87
C LEU A 270 -24.09 1.09 -23.36
N GLY A 271 -22.91 1.70 -23.18
CA GLY A 271 -21.65 1.05 -23.55
C GLY A 271 -21.24 -0.05 -22.57
N ILE A 272 -20.83 0.36 -21.37
CA ILE A 272 -20.53 -0.53 -20.23
C ILE A 272 -21.41 -0.09 -19.06
N ALA A 273 -22.20 -1.02 -18.51
CA ALA A 273 -23.14 -0.73 -17.43
C ALA A 273 -23.04 -1.74 -16.28
N ALA A 274 -23.05 -1.23 -15.05
CA ALA A 274 -23.24 -2.02 -13.85
C ALA A 274 -24.14 -1.26 -12.89
N GLU A 275 -25.22 -1.90 -12.44
CA GLU A 275 -26.25 -1.28 -11.60
C GLU A 275 -26.64 -2.25 -10.47
N ASP A 276 -26.64 -1.75 -9.25
CA ASP A 276 -27.01 -2.50 -8.03
C ASP A 276 -27.55 -1.54 -6.97
N ASP A 277 -28.12 -2.08 -5.90
CA ASP A 277 -28.54 -1.27 -4.73
C ASP A 277 -27.35 -0.96 -3.78
N GLY A 278 -26.20 -1.60 -4.01
CA GLY A 278 -24.96 -1.41 -3.27
C GLY A 278 -24.97 -1.92 -1.83
N GLY A 279 -23.79 -1.91 -1.22
CA GLY A 279 -23.61 -2.03 0.23
C GLY A 279 -23.65 -0.65 0.91
N GLU A 280 -23.50 -0.63 2.23
CA GLU A 280 -23.38 0.59 3.05
C GLU A 280 -21.91 0.87 3.45
N LEU A 281 -21.21 -0.14 3.98
CA LEU A 281 -19.86 -0.04 4.55
C LEU A 281 -18.88 -1.04 3.92
N SER A 282 -19.20 -2.34 3.99
CA SER A 282 -18.35 -3.40 3.42
C SER A 282 -18.78 -3.74 2.01
N ALA A 283 -17.82 -3.85 1.11
CA ALA A 283 -18.16 -4.00 -0.29
C ALA A 283 -18.75 -5.37 -0.64
N CYS A 284 -18.47 -6.45 0.11
CA CYS A 284 -19.09 -7.76 -0.17
C CYS A 284 -20.56 -7.88 0.25
N MET A 285 -21.15 -6.79 0.75
CA MET A 285 -22.57 -6.76 1.12
C MET A 285 -23.48 -6.31 -0.03
N GLY A 286 -22.92 -5.71 -1.09
CA GLY A 286 -23.62 -5.52 -2.36
C GLY A 286 -23.60 -6.79 -3.23
N LYS A 287 -24.46 -6.85 -4.25
CA LYS A 287 -24.47 -7.91 -5.25
C LYS A 287 -23.39 -7.68 -6.32
N VAL A 288 -23.18 -6.42 -6.69
CA VAL A 288 -22.11 -5.99 -7.61
C VAL A 288 -21.01 -5.31 -6.81
N TYR A 289 -19.90 -6.03 -6.63
CA TYR A 289 -18.73 -5.54 -5.92
C TYR A 289 -17.44 -6.06 -6.56
N ASN A 290 -16.32 -5.36 -6.33
CA ASN A 290 -15.02 -5.66 -6.93
C ASN A 290 -15.07 -5.64 -8.48
N LEU A 291 -15.56 -4.55 -9.07
CA LEU A 291 -15.61 -4.36 -10.51
C LEU A 291 -14.41 -3.55 -11.00
N LEU A 292 -13.62 -4.12 -11.92
CA LEU A 292 -12.58 -3.40 -12.64
C LEU A 292 -13.04 -3.09 -14.08
N VAL A 293 -13.05 -1.82 -14.45
CA VAL A 293 -13.28 -1.33 -15.81
C VAL A 293 -12.05 -0.53 -16.23
N ALA A 294 -11.14 -1.12 -17.02
CA ALA A 294 -9.91 -0.43 -17.37
C ALA A 294 -9.46 -0.59 -18.83
N LYS A 295 -8.82 0.46 -19.35
CA LYS A 295 -8.26 0.51 -20.71
C LYS A 295 -9.28 0.26 -21.83
N ASN A 296 -10.58 0.48 -21.57
CA ASN A 296 -11.63 0.30 -22.58
C ASN A 296 -11.78 1.55 -23.45
N ARG A 297 -12.32 1.39 -24.65
CA ARG A 297 -12.71 2.46 -25.57
C ARG A 297 -14.20 2.36 -25.84
N VAL A 298 -14.96 3.38 -25.48
CA VAL A 298 -16.41 3.42 -25.68
C VAL A 298 -16.80 4.69 -26.42
N GLU A 299 -17.32 4.54 -27.63
CA GLU A 299 -17.62 5.65 -28.54
C GLU A 299 -19.05 5.57 -29.07
N ASN A 300 -19.66 6.72 -29.30
CA ASN A 300 -21.00 6.92 -29.87
C ASN A 300 -22.14 6.23 -29.08
N ALA A 301 -21.92 5.86 -27.82
CA ALA A 301 -22.98 5.37 -26.94
C ALA A 301 -23.66 6.55 -26.22
N GLU A 302 -24.98 6.50 -26.01
CA GLU A 302 -25.71 7.56 -25.29
C GLU A 302 -25.16 7.74 -23.86
N ASN A 303 -24.94 6.63 -23.15
CA ASN A 303 -24.16 6.58 -21.92
C ASN A 303 -23.00 5.59 -22.09
N ALA A 304 -21.77 6.10 -22.20
CA ALA A 304 -20.64 5.28 -22.53
C ALA A 304 -20.21 4.37 -21.35
N ILE A 305 -20.02 4.90 -20.15
CA ILE A 305 -19.76 4.09 -18.95
C ILE A 305 -20.69 4.54 -17.83
N LEU A 306 -21.48 3.62 -17.29
CA LEU A 306 -22.41 3.85 -16.17
C LEU A 306 -22.18 2.82 -15.05
N LEU A 307 -21.70 3.29 -13.90
CA LEU A 307 -21.65 2.50 -12.67
C LEU A 307 -22.59 3.13 -11.64
N ALA A 308 -23.60 2.38 -11.20
CA ALA A 308 -24.56 2.82 -10.19
C ALA A 308 -24.66 1.80 -9.05
N GLY A 309 -24.46 2.22 -7.81
CA GLY A 309 -24.59 1.35 -6.64
C GLY A 309 -23.53 0.25 -6.54
N VAL A 310 -22.41 0.37 -7.24
CA VAL A 310 -21.34 -0.63 -7.16
C VAL A 310 -20.55 -0.44 -5.87
N SER A 311 -20.36 -1.51 -5.09
CA SER A 311 -19.82 -1.36 -3.73
C SER A 311 -18.29 -1.19 -3.68
N ASN A 312 -17.57 -1.70 -4.67
CA ASN A 312 -16.14 -1.46 -4.88
C ASN A 312 -15.86 -1.46 -6.38
N SER A 313 -15.60 -0.30 -6.96
CA SER A 313 -15.41 -0.13 -8.40
C SER A 313 -14.18 0.70 -8.73
N THR A 314 -13.41 0.24 -9.71
CA THR A 314 -12.27 0.95 -10.28
C THR A 314 -12.47 1.19 -11.76
N VAL A 315 -12.38 2.46 -12.19
CA VAL A 315 -12.48 2.92 -13.57
C VAL A 315 -11.18 3.65 -13.93
N LEU A 316 -10.35 3.01 -14.76
CA LEU A 316 -8.95 3.43 -14.97
C LEU A 316 -8.53 3.38 -16.46
N PHE A 317 -7.94 4.45 -16.98
CA PHE A 317 -7.42 4.53 -18.36
C PHE A 317 -8.46 4.27 -19.47
N ASN A 318 -9.75 4.51 -19.22
CA ASN A 318 -10.76 4.37 -20.26
C ASN A 318 -10.80 5.62 -21.13
N ARG A 319 -11.13 5.43 -22.42
CA ARG A 319 -11.52 6.50 -23.33
C ARG A 319 -13.01 6.38 -23.61
N ALA A 320 -13.80 7.34 -23.15
CA ALA A 320 -15.26 7.29 -23.22
C ALA A 320 -15.84 8.65 -23.59
N ASP A 321 -16.98 8.67 -24.27
CA ASP A 321 -17.69 9.94 -24.54
C ASP A 321 -18.34 10.52 -23.28
N SER A 322 -18.76 9.67 -22.35
CA SER A 322 -19.32 10.03 -21.05
C SER A 322 -18.96 8.98 -19.99
N LEU A 323 -18.88 9.40 -18.73
CA LEU A 323 -18.58 8.50 -17.61
C LEU A 323 -19.39 8.94 -16.40
N THR A 324 -20.26 8.05 -15.90
CA THR A 324 -21.11 8.29 -14.74
C THR A 324 -20.82 7.27 -13.66
N VAL A 325 -20.45 7.73 -12.47
CA VAL A 325 -20.33 6.90 -11.25
C VAL A 325 -21.21 7.51 -10.17
N ARG A 326 -22.21 6.75 -9.72
CA ARG A 326 -23.17 7.23 -8.74
C ARG A 326 -23.56 6.19 -7.71
N ASP A 327 -23.94 6.66 -6.53
CA ASP A 327 -24.51 5.83 -5.48
C ASP A 327 -23.53 4.70 -5.02
N CYS A 328 -22.23 4.79 -5.35
CA CYS A 328 -21.24 3.75 -5.02
C CYS A 328 -20.65 3.94 -3.62
N VAL A 329 -20.28 2.83 -2.97
CA VAL A 329 -19.60 2.89 -1.65
C VAL A 329 -18.13 3.25 -1.80
N ASN A 330 -17.37 2.47 -2.57
CA ASN A 330 -15.96 2.72 -2.83
C ASN A 330 -15.74 2.84 -4.34
N ALA A 331 -15.39 4.04 -4.80
CA ALA A 331 -15.23 4.35 -6.21
C ALA A 331 -13.87 4.99 -6.48
N TYR A 332 -13.13 4.41 -7.43
CA TYR A 332 -11.84 4.91 -7.87
C TYR A 332 -11.92 5.24 -9.36
N VAL A 333 -11.91 6.53 -9.70
CA VAL A 333 -12.04 7.04 -11.07
C VAL A 333 -10.77 7.79 -11.44
N VAL A 334 -9.84 7.12 -12.12
CA VAL A 334 -8.46 7.63 -12.23
C VAL A 334 -8.00 7.62 -13.69
N ARG A 335 -7.36 8.70 -14.14
CA ARG A 335 -6.65 8.78 -15.44
C ARG A 335 -7.48 8.33 -16.65
N ASN A 336 -8.78 8.63 -16.66
CA ASN A 336 -9.63 8.41 -17.83
C ASN A 336 -9.57 9.62 -18.78
N THR A 337 -9.87 9.38 -20.06
CA THR A 337 -10.11 10.42 -21.05
C THR A 337 -11.60 10.43 -21.39
N VAL A 338 -12.30 11.46 -20.94
CA VAL A 338 -13.74 11.62 -21.08
C VAL A 338 -14.03 12.76 -22.07
N GLY A 339 -14.50 12.42 -23.27
CA GLY A 339 -14.74 13.40 -24.34
C GLY A 339 -15.82 14.44 -23.99
N GLY A 340 -16.81 14.03 -23.18
CA GLY A 340 -17.88 14.88 -22.65
C GLY A 340 -17.79 15.03 -21.14
N THR A 341 -18.89 14.71 -20.45
CA THR A 341 -19.02 14.94 -19.01
C THR A 341 -18.59 13.72 -18.21
N LEU A 342 -17.76 13.97 -17.20
CA LEU A 342 -17.55 13.07 -16.06
C LEU A 342 -18.56 13.44 -14.96
N THR A 343 -19.43 12.51 -14.59
CA THR A 343 -20.48 12.70 -13.58
C THR A 343 -20.20 11.81 -12.37
N LEU A 344 -20.08 12.44 -11.20
CA LEU A 344 -19.80 11.80 -9.91
C LEU A 344 -20.90 12.23 -8.92
N GLU A 345 -21.75 11.31 -8.49
CA GLU A 345 -22.90 11.68 -7.64
C GLU A 345 -23.13 10.73 -6.47
N ARG A 346 -23.31 11.26 -5.25
CA ARG A 346 -23.75 10.48 -4.08
C ARG A 346 -22.88 9.24 -3.78
N ASN A 347 -21.59 9.32 -4.05
CA ASN A 347 -20.63 8.28 -3.70
C ASN A 347 -20.09 8.53 -2.29
N ASN A 348 -19.83 7.46 -1.53
CA ASN A 348 -19.40 7.58 -0.13
C ASN A 348 -17.88 7.75 0.02
N TYR A 349 -17.08 6.84 -0.53
CA TYR A 349 -15.61 6.93 -0.55
C TYR A 349 -15.16 7.01 -2.00
N LEU A 350 -14.91 8.23 -2.45
CA LEU A 350 -14.61 8.53 -3.85
C LEU A 350 -13.18 9.04 -3.98
N LEU A 351 -12.41 8.41 -4.85
CA LEU A 351 -11.16 8.94 -5.34
C LEU A 351 -11.32 9.27 -6.82
N ALA A 352 -11.22 10.55 -7.18
CA ALA A 352 -11.12 10.96 -8.58
C ALA A 352 -9.85 11.78 -8.79
N ASP A 353 -8.98 11.30 -9.67
CA ASP A 353 -7.68 11.93 -9.90
C ASP A 353 -7.21 11.82 -11.36
N SER A 354 -6.61 12.91 -11.83
CA SER A 354 -5.93 12.99 -13.12
C SER A 354 -6.80 12.60 -14.33
N ASN A 355 -8.12 12.83 -14.29
CA ASN A 355 -9.00 12.57 -15.43
C ASN A 355 -8.98 13.73 -16.43
N ASP A 356 -8.68 13.43 -17.70
CA ASP A 356 -8.83 14.38 -18.80
C ASP A 356 -10.30 14.42 -19.23
N ARG A 357 -10.95 15.57 -19.12
CA ARG A 357 -12.41 15.70 -19.27
C ARG A 357 -12.81 17.07 -19.80
N ALA A 358 -13.89 17.12 -20.59
CA ALA A 358 -14.45 18.40 -21.04
C ALA A 358 -15.27 19.10 -19.94
N ALA A 359 -15.97 18.33 -19.10
CA ALA A 359 -16.74 18.85 -17.97
C ALA A 359 -16.74 17.87 -16.79
N LEU A 360 -16.89 18.41 -15.57
CA LEU A 360 -17.13 17.67 -14.33
C LEU A 360 -18.45 18.08 -13.71
N THR A 361 -19.28 17.10 -13.35
CA THR A 361 -20.36 17.25 -12.37
C THR A 361 -20.00 16.44 -11.13
N ASP A 362 -19.87 17.12 -9.99
CA ASP A 362 -19.65 16.52 -8.67
C ASP A 362 -20.78 16.99 -7.74
N THR A 363 -21.58 16.07 -7.20
CA THR A 363 -22.71 16.41 -6.33
C THR A 363 -22.91 15.39 -5.22
N LYS A 364 -22.89 15.88 -3.96
CA LYS A 364 -23.17 15.09 -2.74
C LYS A 364 -22.25 13.88 -2.55
N ASN A 365 -21.01 13.94 -3.03
CA ASN A 365 -20.02 12.92 -2.68
C ASN A 365 -19.47 13.19 -1.27
N GLU A 366 -19.12 12.12 -0.56
CA GLU A 366 -18.48 12.16 0.76
C GLU A 366 -17.06 11.57 0.66
N ASN A 367 -16.27 11.68 1.74
CA ASN A 367 -14.93 11.10 1.89
C ASN A 367 -14.06 11.17 0.61
N VAL A 368 -14.00 12.37 0.01
CA VAL A 368 -13.43 12.58 -1.32
C VAL A 368 -11.91 12.69 -1.31
N ASN A 369 -11.27 12.11 -2.31
CA ASN A 369 -9.83 12.17 -2.53
C ASN A 369 -9.53 12.54 -3.99
N GLY A 370 -8.34 13.11 -4.23
CA GLY A 370 -7.77 13.33 -5.56
C GLY A 370 -7.95 14.75 -6.10
N GLY A 371 -7.06 15.13 -7.02
CA GLY A 371 -6.92 16.49 -7.53
C GLY A 371 -8.05 16.95 -8.46
N ASP A 372 -8.95 16.04 -8.84
CA ASP A 372 -10.15 16.40 -9.58
C ASP A 372 -11.25 17.01 -8.69
N LEU A 373 -11.19 16.74 -7.38
CA LEU A 373 -12.21 17.10 -6.38
C LEU A 373 -11.66 18.04 -5.30
N THR A 374 -10.34 18.07 -5.12
CA THR A 374 -9.68 18.82 -4.05
C THR A 374 -8.61 19.76 -4.60
N ASP A 375 -8.49 20.97 -4.02
CA ASP A 375 -7.37 21.86 -4.31
C ASP A 375 -6.13 21.38 -3.55
N LEU A 376 -5.26 20.64 -4.23
CA LEU A 376 -4.04 20.06 -3.66
C LEU A 376 -3.05 21.10 -3.14
N SER A 377 -3.21 22.38 -3.50
CA SER A 377 -2.38 23.48 -3.01
C SER A 377 -2.89 24.10 -1.71
N ALA A 378 -4.14 23.83 -1.32
CA ALA A 378 -4.74 24.37 -0.12
C ALA A 378 -3.97 23.93 1.13
N ARG A 379 -3.66 24.88 2.02
CA ARG A 379 -3.03 24.63 3.31
C ARG A 379 -3.76 25.44 4.37
N GLU A 380 -3.90 24.86 5.56
CA GLU A 380 -4.27 25.62 6.75
C GLU A 380 -3.16 26.58 7.13
N GLU A 381 -3.47 27.61 7.94
CA GLU A 381 -2.47 28.54 8.44
C GLU A 381 -1.42 27.81 9.32
N VAL A 382 -1.87 26.84 10.12
CA VAL A 382 -1.03 26.01 10.99
C VAL A 382 -1.63 24.60 11.08
N GLY A 383 -0.79 23.58 10.90
CA GLY A 383 -1.17 22.18 10.96
C GLY A 383 -1.70 21.63 9.64
N VAL A 384 -2.20 20.40 9.72
CA VAL A 384 -2.71 19.68 8.56
C VAL A 384 -4.06 20.22 8.10
N ASN A 385 -4.24 20.32 6.79
CA ASN A 385 -5.55 20.35 6.15
C ASN A 385 -6.07 18.91 6.02
N GLU A 386 -7.02 18.54 6.88
CA GLU A 386 -7.62 17.20 6.90
C GLU A 386 -8.40 16.85 5.63
N ALA A 387 -8.88 17.86 4.88
CA ALA A 387 -9.56 17.62 3.60
C ALA A 387 -8.64 17.06 2.51
N LEU A 388 -7.31 17.20 2.68
CA LEU A 388 -6.31 16.63 1.75
C LEU A 388 -5.74 15.29 2.21
N LEU A 389 -6.02 14.87 3.45
CA LEU A 389 -5.58 13.58 3.95
C LEU A 389 -6.33 12.44 3.24
N PRO A 390 -5.77 11.21 3.21
CA PRO A 390 -6.48 10.05 2.67
C PRO A 390 -7.74 9.77 3.48
N HIS A 391 -8.91 9.87 2.84
CA HIS A 391 -10.17 9.43 3.44
C HIS A 391 -10.42 7.97 3.06
N ILE A 392 -10.27 7.08 4.04
CA ILE A 392 -10.19 5.63 3.80
C ILE A 392 -11.36 4.92 4.45
N ASN A 393 -12.03 4.07 3.66
CA ASN A 393 -12.98 3.11 4.19
C ASN A 393 -12.24 1.91 4.82
N ARG A 394 -12.00 1.98 6.14
CA ARG A 394 -11.36 0.88 6.89
C ARG A 394 -12.18 -0.41 6.86
N GLU A 395 -13.47 -0.31 6.55
CA GLU A 395 -14.43 -1.41 6.54
C GLU A 395 -14.64 -2.03 5.16
N GLN A 396 -14.01 -1.48 4.11
CA GLN A 396 -14.21 -1.89 2.72
C GLN A 396 -14.11 -3.41 2.51
N PHE A 397 -13.15 -4.06 3.18
CA PHE A 397 -12.85 -5.49 3.02
C PHE A 397 -13.37 -6.36 4.17
N ALA A 398 -14.11 -5.79 5.13
CA ALA A 398 -14.60 -6.54 6.29
C ALA A 398 -15.55 -7.67 5.85
N GLY A 399 -15.26 -8.91 6.27
CA GLY A 399 -16.06 -10.10 5.92
C GLY A 399 -15.81 -10.67 4.52
N MET A 400 -14.86 -10.11 3.75
CA MET A 400 -14.49 -10.67 2.46
C MET A 400 -13.62 -11.91 2.62
N THR A 401 -13.95 -12.98 1.90
CA THR A 401 -13.06 -14.13 1.75
C THR A 401 -11.93 -13.78 0.78
N GLY A 402 -10.68 -13.89 1.24
CA GLY A 402 -9.50 -13.68 0.41
C GLY A 402 -9.41 -14.69 -0.76
N ARG A 403 -9.36 -14.19 -1.99
CA ARG A 403 -9.21 -14.99 -3.21
C ARG A 403 -7.78 -15.48 -3.36
N ALA A 404 -7.59 -16.77 -3.56
CA ALA A 404 -6.25 -17.34 -3.83
C ALA A 404 -5.81 -17.15 -5.29
N ALA A 405 -6.76 -17.02 -6.22
CA ALA A 405 -6.49 -16.83 -7.64
C ALA A 405 -7.67 -16.16 -8.36
N PHE A 406 -7.42 -15.68 -9.57
CA PHE A 406 -8.42 -15.15 -10.49
C PHE A 406 -8.03 -15.42 -11.94
N ARG A 407 -9.02 -15.41 -12.83
CA ARG A 407 -8.84 -15.61 -14.28
C ARG A 407 -8.35 -14.32 -14.94
N SER A 408 -7.34 -14.43 -15.81
CA SER A 408 -6.81 -13.35 -16.65
C SER A 408 -6.32 -13.89 -17.99
N ARG A 409 -5.84 -13.02 -18.89
CA ARG A 409 -5.16 -13.43 -20.13
C ARG A 409 -3.88 -14.24 -19.95
N TYR A 410 -3.29 -14.19 -18.75
CA TYR A 410 -2.10 -14.99 -18.41
C TYR A 410 -2.48 -16.34 -17.77
N GLY A 411 -3.77 -16.66 -17.70
CA GLY A 411 -4.32 -17.83 -17.03
C GLY A 411 -4.95 -17.49 -15.68
N THR A 412 -5.29 -18.55 -14.93
CA THR A 412 -5.78 -18.44 -13.56
C THR A 412 -4.57 -18.39 -12.62
N LEU A 413 -4.30 -17.22 -12.04
CA LEU A 413 -3.10 -16.94 -11.25
C LEU A 413 -3.45 -16.29 -9.91
N SER A 414 -2.55 -16.43 -8.91
CA SER A 414 -2.55 -15.54 -7.75
C SER A 414 -2.20 -14.10 -8.18
N LEU A 415 -2.42 -13.12 -7.30
CA LEU A 415 -2.12 -11.72 -7.60
C LEU A 415 -0.62 -11.51 -7.82
N SER A 416 0.23 -12.04 -6.95
CA SER A 416 1.69 -12.02 -7.09
C SER A 416 2.18 -12.61 -8.41
N ALA A 417 1.61 -13.75 -8.82
CA ALA A 417 1.94 -14.41 -10.08
C ALA A 417 1.44 -13.62 -11.30
N TYR A 418 0.24 -13.03 -11.22
CA TYR A 418 -0.27 -12.13 -12.26
C TYR A 418 0.62 -10.91 -12.46
N LEU A 419 1.01 -10.22 -11.39
CA LEU A 419 1.89 -9.05 -11.47
C LEU A 419 3.23 -9.43 -12.12
N THR A 420 3.80 -10.57 -11.74
CA THR A 420 5.05 -11.08 -12.33
C THR A 420 4.89 -11.46 -13.81
N ALA A 421 3.77 -12.09 -14.17
CA ALA A 421 3.47 -12.44 -15.55
C ALA A 421 3.29 -11.18 -16.43
N ALA A 422 2.63 -10.14 -15.92
CA ALA A 422 2.45 -8.87 -16.63
C ALA A 422 3.78 -8.15 -16.87
N VAL A 423 4.66 -8.09 -15.86
CA VAL A 423 6.04 -7.59 -16.02
C VAL A 423 6.79 -8.38 -17.09
N SER A 424 6.72 -9.71 -17.02
CA SER A 424 7.42 -10.61 -17.96
C SER A 424 6.89 -10.48 -19.39
N ALA A 425 5.62 -10.10 -19.55
CA ALA A 425 4.98 -9.81 -20.82
C ALA A 425 5.33 -8.41 -21.38
N GLY A 426 6.10 -7.60 -20.64
CA GLY A 426 6.51 -6.26 -21.05
C GLY A 426 5.45 -5.18 -20.84
N GLU A 427 4.45 -5.39 -19.97
CA GLU A 427 3.49 -4.34 -19.63
C GLU A 427 4.15 -3.25 -18.78
N THR A 428 3.90 -1.98 -19.12
CA THR A 428 4.41 -0.81 -18.38
C THR A 428 3.42 -0.27 -17.36
N ASP A 429 2.13 -0.43 -17.60
CA ASP A 429 1.03 -0.03 -16.71
C ASP A 429 0.23 -1.28 -16.33
N ILE A 430 0.56 -1.87 -15.20
CA ILE A 430 0.01 -3.15 -14.73
C ILE A 430 -1.15 -2.85 -13.78
N VAL A 431 -2.34 -3.34 -14.11
CA VAL A 431 -3.57 -3.06 -13.36
C VAL A 431 -4.03 -4.32 -12.64
N ALA A 432 -4.00 -4.31 -11.31
CA ALA A 432 -4.52 -5.39 -10.50
C ALA A 432 -6.06 -5.36 -10.47
N PRO A 433 -6.73 -6.52 -10.43
CA PRO A 433 -8.18 -6.59 -10.22
C PRO A 433 -8.58 -6.14 -8.81
N CYS A 434 -9.80 -5.65 -8.67
CA CYS A 434 -10.38 -5.31 -7.38
C CYS A 434 -10.64 -6.58 -6.53
N GLY A 435 -10.62 -6.40 -5.21
CA GLY A 435 -10.96 -7.43 -4.22
C GLY A 435 -9.84 -7.76 -3.24
N ALA A 436 -10.15 -8.66 -2.29
CA ALA A 436 -9.19 -9.16 -1.32
C ALA A 436 -8.50 -10.42 -1.83
N PHE A 437 -7.18 -10.44 -1.78
CA PHE A 437 -6.33 -11.54 -2.28
C PHE A 437 -5.46 -12.08 -1.17
N LEU A 438 -5.66 -13.35 -0.83
CA LEU A 438 -4.83 -14.06 0.13
C LEU A 438 -3.60 -14.62 -0.60
N ASP A 439 -2.44 -13.99 -0.43
CA ASP A 439 -1.26 -14.26 -1.26
C ASP A 439 0.05 -14.34 -0.46
N SER A 440 1.10 -14.81 -1.14
CA SER A 440 2.47 -14.85 -0.63
C SER A 440 3.24 -13.63 -1.10
N ALA A 441 4.14 -13.11 -0.24
CA ALA A 441 5.05 -12.02 -0.56
C ALA A 441 5.69 -12.09 -1.96
N VAL A 442 5.84 -10.93 -2.60
CA VAL A 442 6.41 -10.79 -3.96
C VAL A 442 7.70 -9.96 -3.95
N THR A 443 8.64 -10.32 -4.82
CA THR A 443 9.92 -9.61 -4.99
C THR A 443 10.15 -9.23 -6.45
N PHE A 444 10.54 -7.98 -6.67
CA PHE A 444 10.93 -7.44 -7.97
C PHE A 444 12.38 -6.94 -7.93
N ASN A 445 13.13 -7.21 -9.00
CA ASN A 445 14.54 -6.84 -9.09
C ASN A 445 14.85 -6.21 -10.45
N GLY A 446 15.57 -5.09 -10.46
CA GLY A 446 16.09 -4.48 -11.69
C GLY A 446 15.02 -3.88 -12.62
N LEU A 447 13.84 -3.53 -12.11
CA LEU A 447 12.77 -2.92 -12.92
C LEU A 447 13.06 -1.43 -13.18
N SER A 448 12.66 -0.92 -14.35
CA SER A 448 12.76 0.51 -14.69
C SER A 448 11.50 0.97 -15.39
N ASP A 449 10.97 2.13 -15.01
CA ASP A 449 9.87 2.81 -15.73
C ASP A 449 8.56 2.00 -15.80
N LEU A 450 8.19 1.31 -14.72
CA LEU A 450 6.95 0.55 -14.59
C LEU A 450 5.98 1.17 -13.57
N ARG A 451 4.68 0.96 -13.75
CA ARG A 451 3.62 1.41 -12.85
C ARG A 451 2.69 0.26 -12.49
N PHE A 452 2.43 0.08 -11.21
CA PHE A 452 1.46 -0.87 -10.66
C PHE A 452 0.26 -0.10 -10.10
N TYR A 453 -0.95 -0.46 -10.51
CA TYR A 453 -2.20 0.15 -10.04
C TYR A 453 -3.06 -0.92 -9.37
N GLY A 454 -3.42 -0.70 -8.10
CA GLY A 454 -4.17 -1.63 -7.26
C GLY A 454 -5.35 -0.97 -6.54
N TYR A 455 -6.00 0.00 -7.18
CA TYR A 455 -7.19 0.66 -6.63
C TYR A 455 -8.30 -0.36 -6.35
N GLY A 456 -8.78 -0.38 -5.11
CA GLY A 456 -9.78 -1.34 -4.65
C GLY A 456 -9.25 -2.77 -4.48
N THR A 457 -7.92 -2.97 -4.47
CA THR A 457 -7.24 -4.25 -4.28
C THR A 457 -6.61 -4.34 -2.88
N TYR A 458 -6.99 -5.35 -2.11
CA TYR A 458 -6.35 -5.69 -0.84
C TYR A 458 -5.42 -6.89 -1.01
N TYR A 459 -4.12 -6.65 -0.79
CA TYR A 459 -3.07 -7.65 -0.79
C TYR A 459 -2.88 -8.18 0.63
N ASP A 460 -3.51 -9.30 0.91
CA ASP A 460 -3.61 -9.90 2.23
C ASP A 460 -2.58 -11.03 2.40
N THR A 461 -1.54 -10.80 3.19
CA THR A 461 -0.46 -11.78 3.34
C THR A 461 -0.76 -12.83 4.41
N VAL A 462 -0.66 -14.11 4.04
CA VAL A 462 -1.03 -15.27 4.88
C VAL A 462 -0.21 -15.39 6.18
N LYS A 463 1.03 -14.87 6.20
CA LYS A 463 1.96 -15.04 7.32
C LYS A 463 2.69 -13.74 7.64
N SER A 464 2.74 -13.39 8.93
CA SER A 464 3.44 -12.23 9.50
C SER A 464 4.97 -12.20 9.33
N THR A 465 5.53 -13.14 8.57
CA THR A 465 6.98 -13.43 8.50
C THR A 465 7.66 -12.87 7.25
N ALA A 466 6.92 -12.41 6.24
CA ALA A 466 7.49 -12.01 4.96
C ALA A 466 6.97 -10.64 4.53
N THR A 467 7.88 -9.80 4.02
CA THR A 467 7.54 -8.46 3.52
C THR A 467 6.63 -8.58 2.31
N ALA A 468 5.47 -7.90 2.29
CA ALA A 468 4.47 -8.09 1.23
C ALA A 468 5.03 -7.76 -0.17
N PHE A 469 5.69 -6.60 -0.31
CA PHE A 469 6.36 -6.18 -1.55
C PHE A 469 7.83 -5.84 -1.29
N THR A 470 8.74 -6.51 -1.99
CA THR A 470 10.18 -6.20 -1.97
C THR A 470 10.66 -5.73 -3.34
N PHE A 471 11.31 -4.57 -3.39
CA PHE A 471 11.95 -4.04 -4.59
C PHE A 471 13.46 -3.92 -4.37
N THR A 472 14.26 -4.35 -5.34
CA THR A 472 15.71 -4.23 -5.31
C THR A 472 16.24 -3.68 -6.63
N ALA A 473 17.15 -2.71 -6.58
CA ALA A 473 17.78 -2.13 -7.78
C ALA A 473 16.79 -1.64 -8.84
N CYS A 474 15.63 -1.10 -8.42
CA CYS A 474 14.58 -0.63 -9.32
C CYS A 474 14.56 0.90 -9.42
N THR A 475 14.20 1.43 -10.59
CA THR A 475 14.27 2.88 -10.90
C THR A 475 12.95 3.40 -11.48
N GLU A 476 12.51 4.59 -11.07
CA GLU A 476 11.31 5.26 -11.61
C GLU A 476 10.04 4.38 -11.63
N ILE A 477 9.79 3.68 -10.51
CA ILE A 477 8.61 2.84 -10.32
C ILE A 477 7.46 3.65 -9.71
N GLY A 478 6.26 3.48 -10.24
CA GLY A 478 5.02 3.96 -9.63
C GLY A 478 4.22 2.83 -8.98
N PHE A 479 3.73 3.04 -7.76
CA PHE A 479 2.95 2.05 -7.00
C PHE A 479 1.72 2.75 -6.41
N TYR A 480 0.54 2.44 -6.95
CA TYR A 480 -0.67 3.25 -6.76
C TYR A 480 -1.84 2.44 -6.19
N GLY A 481 -2.57 2.97 -5.21
CA GLY A 481 -3.92 2.53 -4.86
C GLY A 481 -4.07 1.25 -4.03
N PHE A 482 -2.97 0.53 -3.75
CA PHE A 482 -3.02 -0.77 -3.05
C PHE A 482 -3.36 -0.62 -1.56
N PHE A 483 -4.13 -1.58 -1.05
CA PHE A 483 -4.26 -1.85 0.39
C PHE A 483 -3.38 -3.05 0.75
N LEU A 484 -2.58 -2.95 1.80
CA LEU A 484 -1.63 -3.98 2.23
C LEU A 484 -1.90 -4.39 3.69
N GLY A 485 -1.81 -5.68 4.00
CA GLY A 485 -1.96 -6.16 5.37
C GLY A 485 -1.73 -7.66 5.54
N ASN A 486 -2.12 -8.17 6.70
CA ASN A 486 -2.11 -9.58 7.04
C ASN A 486 -3.52 -10.09 7.40
N SER A 487 -3.79 -11.35 7.05
CA SER A 487 -5.11 -11.97 7.21
C SER A 487 -5.49 -12.15 8.67
N VAL A 488 -4.47 -12.29 9.52
CA VAL A 488 -4.55 -12.15 10.97
C VAL A 488 -3.53 -11.09 11.36
N ASN A 489 -3.95 -10.09 12.13
CA ASN A 489 -3.05 -9.04 12.56
C ASN A 489 -1.82 -9.65 13.26
N PRO A 490 -0.60 -9.30 12.82
CA PRO A 490 0.62 -9.89 13.36
C PRO A 490 0.88 -9.48 14.80
N ASN A 491 0.44 -8.29 15.21
CA ASN A 491 0.66 -7.76 16.54
C ASN A 491 -0.38 -8.33 17.52
N PHE A 492 0.06 -8.59 18.75
CA PHE A 492 -0.83 -9.06 19.80
C PHE A 492 -1.61 -7.90 20.40
N GLN A 493 -2.87 -8.14 20.77
CA GLN A 493 -3.61 -7.29 21.70
C GLN A 493 -4.59 -8.08 22.56
N GLY A 494 -4.92 -7.55 23.73
CA GLY A 494 -5.89 -8.16 24.64
C GLY A 494 -6.26 -7.30 25.84
N THR A 495 -7.16 -7.83 26.65
CA THR A 495 -7.71 -7.17 27.85
C THR A 495 -7.15 -7.79 29.12
N VAL A 496 -6.67 -6.97 30.05
CA VAL A 496 -6.13 -7.40 31.36
C VAL A 496 -7.27 -7.94 32.24
N THR A 497 -7.08 -9.15 32.75
CA THR A 497 -8.04 -9.86 33.61
C THR A 497 -7.55 -10.09 35.02
N GLY A 498 -6.24 -9.94 35.26
CA GLY A 498 -5.67 -10.07 36.60
C GLY A 498 -4.29 -9.44 36.70
N VAL A 499 -4.01 -8.88 37.88
CA VAL A 499 -2.70 -8.35 38.24
C VAL A 499 -2.37 -8.89 39.63
N THR A 500 -1.25 -9.58 39.75
CA THR A 500 -0.81 -10.22 41.01
C THR A 500 0.68 -10.00 41.22
N GLY A 501 1.20 -10.34 42.41
CA GLY A 501 2.60 -10.15 42.74
C GLY A 501 2.90 -8.75 43.28
N PRO A 502 4.17 -8.48 43.64
CA PRO A 502 4.55 -7.20 44.25
C PRO A 502 4.56 -6.07 43.21
N ALA A 503 4.30 -4.87 43.71
CA ALA A 503 4.42 -3.63 42.96
C ALA A 503 5.80 -3.53 42.28
N GLY A 504 5.83 -3.34 40.96
CA GLY A 504 7.05 -3.19 40.15
C GLY A 504 7.57 -4.50 39.59
N LYS A 505 6.95 -5.64 39.94
CA LYS A 505 7.22 -6.97 39.38
C LYS A 505 5.93 -7.79 39.27
N GLU A 506 4.88 -7.13 38.80
CA GLU A 506 3.56 -7.73 38.68
C GLU A 506 3.56 -8.90 37.69
N THR A 507 2.78 -9.94 37.96
CA THR A 507 2.33 -10.88 36.95
C THR A 507 1.00 -10.38 36.40
N VAL A 508 0.98 -10.09 35.10
CA VAL A 508 -0.18 -9.58 34.38
C VAL A 508 -0.82 -10.72 33.59
N SER A 509 -2.08 -10.99 33.87
CA SER A 509 -2.92 -11.94 33.13
C SER A 509 -3.87 -11.19 32.20
N PHE A 510 -4.00 -11.65 30.97
CA PHE A 510 -4.82 -11.02 29.95
C PHE A 510 -5.39 -12.05 28.96
N VAL A 511 -6.54 -11.71 28.38
CA VAL A 511 -7.21 -12.53 27.36
C VAL A 511 -7.09 -11.82 26.01
N PRO A 512 -6.70 -12.53 24.94
CA PRO A 512 -6.55 -11.94 23.61
C PRO A 512 -7.89 -11.44 23.09
N ASP A 513 -7.86 -10.40 22.26
CA ASP A 513 -9.06 -9.97 21.56
C ASP A 513 -9.49 -11.03 20.53
N PRO A 514 -10.81 -11.28 20.35
CA PRO A 514 -11.29 -12.21 19.34
C PRO A 514 -10.77 -11.86 17.94
N GLY A 515 -10.37 -12.87 17.15
CA GLY A 515 -9.85 -12.68 15.80
C GLY A 515 -8.36 -12.30 15.71
N TYR A 516 -7.68 -12.06 16.84
CA TYR A 516 -6.23 -11.90 16.90
C TYR A 516 -5.53 -13.22 17.27
N LEU A 517 -4.20 -13.27 17.12
CA LEU A 517 -3.40 -14.44 17.51
C LEU A 517 -3.46 -14.67 19.03
N ALA A 518 -4.03 -15.80 19.45
CA ALA A 518 -4.39 -16.04 20.85
C ALA A 518 -3.20 -16.32 21.80
N ASN A 519 -2.15 -16.99 21.32
CA ASN A 519 -1.06 -17.50 22.16
C ASN A 519 0.18 -16.60 22.08
N TYR A 520 0.36 -15.71 23.05
CA TYR A 520 1.52 -14.82 23.13
C TYR A 520 2.84 -15.54 23.54
N SER A 521 2.72 -16.72 24.14
CA SER A 521 3.88 -17.58 24.49
C SER A 521 4.48 -18.31 23.27
N SER A 522 3.80 -18.31 22.12
CA SER A 522 4.28 -18.91 20.88
C SER A 522 5.60 -18.27 20.44
N LYS A 523 6.72 -18.99 20.50
CA LYS A 523 8.02 -18.52 19.97
C LYS A 523 8.03 -18.41 18.45
N ALA A 524 7.15 -19.15 17.77
CA ALA A 524 7.00 -19.09 16.33
C ALA A 524 6.35 -17.79 15.88
N ASP A 525 5.42 -17.24 16.67
CA ASP A 525 4.70 -16.01 16.36
C ASP A 525 5.28 -14.79 17.07
N TYR A 526 5.76 -14.97 18.30
CA TYR A 526 6.32 -13.93 19.16
C TYR A 526 7.68 -14.40 19.69
N PRO A 527 8.73 -14.35 18.85
CA PRO A 527 10.08 -14.76 19.23
C PRO A 527 10.54 -14.03 20.50
N ALA A 528 11.32 -14.73 21.32
CA ALA A 528 11.87 -14.15 22.54
C ALA A 528 12.83 -13.01 22.18
N THR A 529 12.54 -11.81 22.69
CA THR A 529 13.44 -10.67 22.63
C THR A 529 14.18 -10.53 23.95
N ASN A 530 15.34 -9.88 23.94
CA ASN A 530 16.06 -9.47 25.15
C ASN A 530 15.28 -8.35 25.87
N GLY A 531 14.12 -8.70 26.46
CA GLY A 531 13.28 -7.80 27.27
C GLY A 531 12.32 -6.91 26.47
N GLY A 532 11.52 -7.48 25.57
CA GLY A 532 10.57 -6.73 24.72
C GLY A 532 9.58 -5.85 25.51
N GLY A 533 9.43 -4.61 25.06
CA GLY A 533 8.45 -3.66 25.57
C GLY A 533 7.09 -3.83 24.87
N GLY A 534 6.00 -3.87 25.65
CA GLY A 534 4.63 -3.74 25.15
C GLY A 534 4.01 -2.43 25.57
N GLY A 535 3.02 -1.93 24.82
CA GLY A 535 2.22 -0.78 25.24
C GLY A 535 1.12 -1.23 26.20
N ILE A 536 0.87 -0.44 27.24
CA ILE A 536 -0.31 -0.59 28.10
C ILE A 536 -1.21 0.64 28.06
N TYR A 537 -2.51 0.38 27.95
CA TYR A 537 -3.53 1.37 27.62
C TYR A 537 -4.65 1.30 28.65
N ARG A 538 -5.30 2.43 28.91
CA ARG A 538 -6.61 2.40 29.59
C ARG A 538 -7.63 1.76 28.66
N GLY A 539 -8.69 1.17 29.25
CA GLY A 539 -9.71 0.42 28.52
C GLY A 539 -10.32 1.16 27.32
N ASP A 540 -10.42 2.48 27.41
CA ASP A 540 -11.01 3.40 26.43
C ASP A 540 -9.98 4.25 25.66
N SER A 541 -8.68 4.04 25.87
CA SER A 541 -7.61 4.84 25.27
C SER A 541 -6.97 4.16 24.06
N LEU A 542 -6.70 4.93 23.02
CA LEU A 542 -5.86 4.53 21.88
C LEU A 542 -4.38 4.89 22.06
N SER A 543 -4.04 5.69 23.08
CA SER A 543 -2.66 6.05 23.39
C SER A 543 -2.17 5.25 24.60
N PRO A 544 -0.96 4.68 24.55
CA PRO A 544 -0.41 3.94 25.68
C PRO A 544 0.00 4.93 26.76
N TYR A 545 -0.36 4.62 28.00
CA TYR A 545 0.09 5.43 29.13
C TYR A 545 1.49 4.99 29.61
N SER A 546 1.95 3.78 29.30
CA SER A 546 3.30 3.30 29.64
C SER A 546 3.75 2.19 28.71
N GLU A 547 5.05 1.90 28.72
CA GLU A 547 5.61 0.64 28.25
C GLU A 547 5.73 -0.36 29.42
N ILE A 548 5.55 -1.65 29.14
CA ILE A 548 5.76 -2.76 30.07
C ILE A 548 6.86 -3.68 29.58
N TRP A 549 7.82 -4.00 30.44
CA TRP A 549 8.95 -4.89 30.17
C TRP A 549 8.88 -6.10 31.09
N TYR A 550 9.17 -7.27 30.55
CA TYR A 550 8.91 -8.54 31.23
C TYR A 550 10.05 -9.54 31.09
N GLU A 551 10.07 -10.50 32.01
CA GLU A 551 11.02 -11.62 31.99
C GLU A 551 10.74 -12.47 30.74
N ALA A 552 11.74 -12.62 29.86
CA ALA A 552 11.54 -13.22 28.53
C ALA A 552 10.92 -14.64 28.56
N ASP A 553 11.25 -15.42 29.59
CA ASP A 553 10.79 -16.80 29.78
C ASP A 553 9.53 -16.91 30.66
N SER A 554 8.93 -15.79 31.10
CA SER A 554 7.73 -15.80 31.95
C SER A 554 6.41 -15.95 31.20
N LYS A 555 6.44 -15.90 29.87
CA LYS A 555 5.22 -15.96 29.04
C LYS A 555 4.57 -17.33 29.15
N THR A 556 3.31 -17.39 29.58
CA THR A 556 2.50 -18.62 29.58
C THR A 556 1.16 -18.40 28.89
N TYR A 557 0.56 -19.49 28.42
CA TYR A 557 -0.76 -19.50 27.81
C TYR A 557 -1.52 -20.76 28.24
N ASP A 558 -2.69 -20.59 28.85
CA ASP A 558 -3.62 -21.66 29.14
C ASP A 558 -4.67 -21.74 28.01
N PRO A 559 -4.64 -22.78 27.15
CA PRO A 559 -5.60 -22.92 26.06
C PRO A 559 -7.04 -23.19 26.51
N THR A 560 -7.25 -23.63 27.76
CA THR A 560 -8.58 -23.92 28.30
C THR A 560 -9.32 -22.64 28.67
N THR A 561 -8.62 -21.73 29.35
CA THR A 561 -9.17 -20.44 29.79
C THR A 561 -8.87 -19.30 28.81
N GLN A 562 -8.03 -19.56 27.81
CA GLN A 562 -7.48 -18.57 26.86
C GLN A 562 -6.74 -17.41 27.54
N VAL A 563 -6.23 -17.64 28.75
CA VAL A 563 -5.48 -16.64 29.51
C VAL A 563 -4.02 -16.73 29.16
N ASN A 564 -3.45 -15.60 28.74
CA ASN A 564 -2.01 -15.39 28.70
C ASN A 564 -1.56 -14.76 30.01
N SER A 565 -0.33 -15.05 30.43
CA SER A 565 0.32 -14.31 31.52
C SER A 565 1.79 -14.06 31.23
N LEU A 566 2.31 -13.00 31.84
CA LEU A 566 3.73 -12.66 31.86
C LEU A 566 4.07 -12.01 33.19
N THR A 567 5.32 -12.14 33.63
CA THR A 567 5.84 -11.50 34.84
C THR A 567 6.77 -10.37 34.42
N LEU A 568 6.47 -9.17 34.91
CA LEU A 568 7.29 -8.00 34.69
C LEU A 568 8.69 -8.20 35.29
N ILE A 569 9.71 -7.56 34.70
CA ILE A 569 10.99 -7.38 35.41
C ILE A 569 10.78 -6.39 36.57
N TRP A 570 11.71 -6.32 37.53
CA TRP A 570 11.71 -5.23 38.51
C TRP A 570 11.75 -3.87 37.79
N ASP A 571 10.88 -2.94 38.21
CA ASP A 571 10.60 -1.69 37.52
C ASP A 571 10.23 -1.93 36.03
N GLY A 572 9.39 -2.95 35.81
CA GLY A 572 8.93 -3.36 34.50
C GLY A 572 7.89 -2.41 33.90
N ILE A 573 7.21 -1.61 34.71
CA ILE A 573 6.45 -0.44 34.24
C ILE A 573 7.47 0.70 34.07
N LYS A 574 7.86 0.98 32.82
CA LYS A 574 8.98 1.90 32.56
C LYS A 574 8.68 3.36 32.82
N TYR A 575 7.42 3.75 32.69
CA TYR A 575 6.98 5.12 32.85
C TYR A 575 5.75 5.05 33.77
N GLY A 576 5.79 5.66 34.96
CA GLY A 576 4.63 5.69 35.88
C GLY A 576 4.87 5.32 37.33
N ARG A 577 6.08 4.90 37.72
CA ARG A 577 6.47 4.74 39.13
C ARG A 577 7.86 5.29 39.41
N ILE A 578 8.09 5.73 40.65
CA ILE A 578 9.42 6.11 41.13
C ILE A 578 10.27 4.83 41.18
N PRO A 579 11.43 4.76 40.50
CA PRO A 579 12.32 3.60 40.57
C PRO A 579 12.66 3.26 42.03
N GLY A 580 12.42 2.01 42.45
CA GLY A 580 12.66 1.54 43.82
C GLY A 580 11.70 2.06 44.91
N GLY A 581 10.61 2.74 44.55
CA GLY A 581 9.58 3.25 45.48
C GLY A 581 8.16 2.72 45.20
N THR A 582 7.25 2.87 46.17
CA THR A 582 5.83 2.48 46.03
C THR A 582 4.90 3.64 45.62
N GLY A 583 5.44 4.85 45.46
CA GLY A 583 4.68 6.07 45.15
C GLY A 583 4.58 6.39 43.66
N LEU A 584 3.58 7.21 43.31
CA LEU A 584 3.43 7.80 41.98
C LEU A 584 4.57 8.77 41.69
N SER A 585 5.09 8.73 40.48
CA SER A 585 6.12 9.63 39.98
C SER A 585 5.55 10.90 39.33
N SER A 586 4.24 11.15 39.37
CA SER A 586 3.59 12.45 39.11
C SER A 586 2.07 12.32 39.28
N THR A 587 1.33 13.43 39.23
CA THR A 587 -0.15 13.42 39.15
C THR A 587 -0.68 12.81 37.85
N TYR A 588 0.16 12.70 36.82
CA TYR A 588 -0.15 12.07 35.53
C TYR A 588 0.32 10.60 35.46
N ALA A 589 1.04 10.13 36.47
CA ALA A 589 1.49 8.75 36.56
C ALA A 589 0.29 7.82 36.76
N ALA A 590 0.17 6.84 35.87
CA ALA A 590 -0.92 5.88 35.86
C ALA A 590 -0.98 4.98 37.11
N GLY A 591 0.10 4.91 37.88
CA GLY A 591 0.20 4.26 39.19
C GLY A 591 0.20 2.75 39.19
N GLU A 592 -0.84 2.13 38.64
CA GLU A 592 -1.04 0.68 38.67
C GLU A 592 -1.70 0.21 37.38
N ILE A 593 -1.38 -1.03 36.99
CA ILE A 593 -2.09 -1.76 35.95
C ILE A 593 -3.43 -2.23 36.53
N LYS A 594 -4.53 -1.99 35.82
CA LYS A 594 -5.88 -2.33 36.29
C LYS A 594 -6.48 -3.44 35.45
N VAL A 595 -7.36 -4.23 36.08
CA VAL A 595 -8.27 -5.11 35.33
C VAL A 595 -9.14 -4.23 34.43
N GLY A 596 -9.28 -4.62 33.15
CA GLY A 596 -9.93 -3.83 32.11
C GLY A 596 -8.99 -2.91 31.31
N ASP A 597 -7.75 -2.69 31.76
CA ASP A 597 -6.71 -2.10 30.90
C ASP A 597 -6.43 -3.01 29.70
N ARG A 598 -5.81 -2.45 28.66
CA ARG A 598 -5.53 -3.16 27.40
C ARG A 598 -4.02 -3.26 27.22
N VAL A 599 -3.56 -4.36 26.64
CA VAL A 599 -2.15 -4.58 26.30
C VAL A 599 -1.99 -4.77 24.81
N ALA A 600 -0.87 -4.33 24.25
CA ALA A 600 -0.53 -4.62 22.87
C ALA A 600 0.99 -4.81 22.67
N PHE A 601 1.38 -5.83 21.90
CA PHE A 601 2.78 -6.23 21.74
C PHE A 601 3.17 -6.44 20.27
N ARG A 602 4.40 -6.07 19.92
CA ARG A 602 4.99 -6.31 18.60
C ARG A 602 5.21 -7.80 18.37
N ASN A 603 5.07 -8.21 17.12
CA ASN A 603 5.47 -9.54 16.65
C ASN A 603 7.00 -9.72 16.51
N TYR A 604 7.79 -8.63 16.48
CA TYR A 604 9.26 -8.58 16.35
C TYR A 604 9.91 -9.32 15.15
N LYS A 605 9.14 -9.94 14.25
CA LYS A 605 9.65 -10.60 13.04
C LYS A 605 10.17 -9.67 11.96
N SER A 606 9.85 -8.37 12.03
CA SER A 606 10.39 -7.33 11.15
C SER A 606 10.04 -7.48 9.66
N ALA A 607 8.88 -8.06 9.32
CA ALA A 607 8.39 -8.09 7.94
C ALA A 607 7.63 -6.80 7.60
N SER A 608 8.09 -6.09 6.57
CA SER A 608 7.52 -4.80 6.18
C SER A 608 6.26 -4.93 5.34
N GLY A 609 5.50 -3.85 5.17
CA GLY A 609 4.53 -3.76 4.08
C GLY A 609 5.26 -3.69 2.73
N ILE A 610 6.13 -2.69 2.60
CA ILE A 610 6.96 -2.43 1.43
C ILE A 610 8.42 -2.29 1.86
N ALA A 611 9.35 -2.98 1.20
CA ALA A 611 10.78 -2.80 1.40
C ALA A 611 11.50 -2.50 0.08
N MET A 612 12.40 -1.52 0.09
CA MET A 612 13.16 -1.06 -1.07
C MET A 612 14.65 -1.01 -0.73
N ARG A 613 15.50 -1.53 -1.63
CA ARG A 613 16.96 -1.46 -1.49
C ARG A 613 17.62 -1.11 -2.81
N ASN A 614 18.51 -0.11 -2.77
CA ASN A 614 19.16 0.44 -3.97
C ASN A 614 18.15 0.87 -5.05
N CYS A 615 16.97 1.32 -4.64
CA CYS A 615 15.95 1.82 -5.54
C CYS A 615 16.06 3.35 -5.67
N SER A 616 15.59 3.92 -6.76
CA SER A 616 15.62 5.38 -6.96
C SER A 616 14.38 5.89 -7.69
N GLY A 617 13.85 7.04 -7.27
CA GLY A 617 12.78 7.73 -7.96
C GLY A 617 11.41 7.04 -7.84
N PHE A 618 11.19 6.27 -6.76
CA PHE A 618 9.90 5.64 -6.51
C PHE A 618 8.80 6.67 -6.22
N ARG A 619 7.60 6.40 -6.70
CA ARG A 619 6.38 7.14 -6.38
C ARG A 619 5.36 6.18 -5.79
N ILE A 620 4.94 6.43 -4.57
CA ILE A 620 3.89 5.68 -3.89
C ILE A 620 2.74 6.64 -3.62
N GLU A 621 1.57 6.34 -4.16
CA GLU A 621 0.42 7.24 -4.07
C GLU A 621 -0.89 6.47 -3.85
N ASP A 622 -1.74 6.99 -2.96
CA ASP A 622 -3.02 6.36 -2.60
C ASP A 622 -2.91 4.95 -2.01
N VAL A 623 -1.75 4.62 -1.43
CA VAL A 623 -1.47 3.31 -0.85
C VAL A 623 -1.73 3.33 0.66
N THR A 624 -2.40 2.29 1.14
CA THR A 624 -2.76 2.10 2.55
C THR A 624 -2.12 0.84 3.10
N VAL A 625 -1.43 0.93 4.24
CA VAL A 625 -0.94 -0.23 5.00
C VAL A 625 -1.75 -0.37 6.27
N PHE A 626 -2.51 -1.46 6.38
CA PHE A 626 -3.37 -1.71 7.54
C PHE A 626 -2.61 -2.27 8.74
N ASN A 627 -1.66 -3.17 8.50
CA ASN A 627 -0.79 -3.73 9.52
C ASN A 627 0.42 -4.46 8.90
N CYS A 628 1.49 -4.61 9.68
CA CYS A 628 2.60 -5.51 9.41
C CYS A 628 3.40 -5.78 10.70
N SER A 629 4.34 -6.73 10.68
CA SER A 629 5.19 -7.06 11.85
C SER A 629 6.46 -6.20 11.96
N GLY A 630 6.74 -5.40 10.94
CA GLY A 630 7.90 -4.53 10.77
C GLY A 630 7.50 -3.11 10.42
N PHE A 631 8.30 -2.45 9.58
CA PHE A 631 8.02 -1.10 9.09
C PHE A 631 6.93 -1.13 8.01
N ALA A 632 6.04 -0.15 7.96
CA ALA A 632 5.07 -0.07 6.86
C ALA A 632 5.80 0.11 5.52
N LEU A 633 6.78 1.03 5.49
CA LEU A 633 7.70 1.27 4.39
C LEU A 633 9.14 1.38 4.89
N SER A 634 10.05 0.61 4.28
CA SER A 634 11.49 0.76 4.50
C SER A 634 12.28 0.94 3.20
N GLU A 635 13.25 1.86 3.22
CA GLU A 635 14.08 2.23 2.08
C GLU A 635 15.55 2.31 2.50
N TYR A 636 16.42 1.70 1.70
CA TYR A 636 17.87 1.71 1.91
C TYR A 636 18.63 2.08 0.65
N ASP A 637 19.62 2.97 0.81
CA ASP A 637 20.66 3.28 -0.18
C ASP A 637 20.12 3.84 -1.52
N ALA A 638 19.16 4.78 -1.44
CA ALA A 638 18.55 5.40 -2.61
C ALA A 638 19.35 6.60 -3.16
N GLU A 639 19.40 6.75 -4.49
CA GLU A 639 19.86 8.01 -5.11
C GLU A 639 18.85 9.12 -4.87
N VAL A 640 17.60 8.84 -5.24
CA VAL A 640 16.45 9.68 -4.95
C VAL A 640 15.47 8.84 -4.16
N ALA A 641 15.28 9.21 -2.89
CA ALA A 641 14.31 8.57 -2.03
C ALA A 641 12.88 8.66 -2.60
N VAL A 642 12.04 7.78 -2.08
CA VAL A 642 10.63 7.68 -2.39
C VAL A 642 9.86 8.99 -2.19
N ARG A 643 8.88 9.21 -3.06
CA ARG A 643 7.87 10.26 -2.94
C ARG A 643 6.53 9.63 -2.58
N LEU A 644 5.97 10.05 -1.46
CA LEU A 644 4.69 9.59 -0.92
C LEU A 644 3.65 10.69 -1.09
N HIS A 645 2.50 10.34 -1.65
CA HIS A 645 1.35 11.24 -1.77
C HIS A 645 0.08 10.51 -1.37
N ARG A 646 -0.68 11.04 -0.41
CA ARG A 646 -1.88 10.34 0.10
C ARG A 646 -1.59 8.89 0.54
N TYR A 647 -0.39 8.68 1.08
CA TYR A 647 0.01 7.42 1.69
C TYR A 647 -0.57 7.33 3.11
N SER A 648 -1.01 6.14 3.50
CA SER A 648 -1.54 5.93 4.84
C SER A 648 -1.04 4.68 5.54
N VAL A 649 -0.93 4.82 6.87
CA VAL A 649 -0.76 3.71 7.82
C VAL A 649 -1.85 3.89 8.87
N THR A 650 -2.80 2.95 8.92
CA THR A 650 -4.00 3.07 9.74
C THR A 650 -4.56 1.69 10.08
N SER A 651 -5.29 1.56 11.18
CA SER A 651 -5.88 0.26 11.54
C SER A 651 -6.85 -0.21 10.46
N GLY A 652 -6.68 -1.47 10.01
CA GLY A 652 -7.63 -2.13 9.12
C GLY A 652 -8.98 -2.46 9.78
N PRO A 653 -9.86 -3.19 9.08
CA PRO A 653 -11.18 -3.53 9.59
C PRO A 653 -11.04 -4.33 10.89
N ALA A 654 -11.92 -4.03 11.84
CA ALA A 654 -12.09 -4.88 13.01
C ALA A 654 -12.42 -6.33 12.60
N PRO A 655 -11.78 -7.36 13.18
CA PRO A 655 -12.07 -8.75 12.80
C PRO A 655 -13.56 -9.09 12.91
N VAL A 656 -14.08 -9.80 11.91
CA VAL A 656 -15.43 -10.39 11.97
C VAL A 656 -15.34 -11.74 12.69
N ILE A 657 -16.22 -11.95 13.67
CA ILE A 657 -16.20 -13.12 14.54
C ILE A 657 -17.16 -14.18 13.96
N ASP A 658 -16.79 -14.77 12.84
CA ASP A 658 -17.65 -15.70 12.05
C ASP A 658 -17.87 -17.07 12.71
N ARG A 659 -17.25 -17.33 13.87
CA ARG A 659 -17.12 -18.66 14.48
C ARG A 659 -17.98 -18.91 15.72
N ILE A 660 -18.95 -18.05 16.05
CA ILE A 660 -19.84 -18.35 17.19
C ILE A 660 -20.96 -19.26 16.70
N VAL A 661 -20.74 -20.57 16.86
CA VAL A 661 -21.65 -21.64 16.41
C VAL A 661 -22.85 -21.77 17.36
N ASN A 662 -22.78 -21.22 18.59
CA ASN A 662 -23.94 -21.10 19.48
C ASN A 662 -23.82 -19.98 20.54
N THR A 663 -24.93 -19.66 21.22
CA THR A 663 -25.03 -18.64 22.27
C THR A 663 -24.19 -18.89 23.54
N LYS A 664 -23.72 -20.13 23.79
CA LYS A 664 -22.73 -20.43 24.85
C LYS A 664 -21.31 -20.07 24.42
N GLU A 665 -20.97 -20.09 23.13
CA GLU A 665 -19.71 -19.53 22.62
C GLU A 665 -19.72 -17.98 22.63
N LEU A 666 -20.90 -17.36 22.52
CA LEU A 666 -21.08 -15.93 22.80
C LEU A 666 -20.80 -15.60 24.28
N ALA A 667 -20.95 -16.58 25.18
CA ALA A 667 -20.50 -16.49 26.57
C ALA A 667 -19.00 -16.87 26.76
N THR A 668 -18.32 -17.34 25.69
CA THR A 668 -16.86 -17.53 25.63
C THR A 668 -16.12 -16.37 24.94
N VAL A 669 -16.83 -15.40 24.34
CA VAL A 669 -16.41 -14.00 24.53
C VAL A 669 -16.52 -13.81 26.04
N ASN A 670 -15.40 -14.01 26.75
CA ASN A 670 -15.42 -13.95 28.20
C ASN A 670 -15.99 -12.59 28.64
N ASP A 671 -16.48 -12.48 29.87
CA ASP A 671 -17.03 -11.20 30.35
C ASP A 671 -16.01 -10.04 30.22
N ALA A 672 -14.71 -10.32 30.14
CA ALA A 672 -13.66 -9.31 29.94
C ALA A 672 -13.62 -8.72 28.52
N ASN A 673 -14.08 -9.42 27.48
CA ASN A 673 -14.04 -8.94 26.09
C ASN A 673 -15.39 -8.42 25.56
N ARG A 674 -16.47 -8.51 26.35
CA ARG A 674 -17.80 -7.99 25.96
C ARG A 674 -17.77 -6.49 25.65
N HIS A 675 -16.93 -5.73 26.34
CA HIS A 675 -16.84 -4.27 26.18
C HIS A 675 -16.14 -3.83 24.89
N VAL A 676 -15.47 -4.75 24.18
CA VAL A 676 -14.70 -4.44 22.96
C VAL A 676 -15.25 -5.14 21.73
N THR A 677 -16.44 -5.75 21.85
CA THR A 677 -17.17 -6.41 20.76
C THR A 677 -18.48 -5.68 20.50
N TRP A 678 -18.88 -5.59 19.24
CA TRP A 678 -20.16 -4.96 18.84
C TRP A 678 -20.76 -5.64 17.61
N THR A 679 -22.04 -5.40 17.33
CA THR A 679 -22.68 -5.87 16.10
C THR A 679 -22.78 -4.71 15.12
N ASP A 680 -22.35 -4.92 13.87
CA ASP A 680 -22.44 -3.90 12.81
C ASP A 680 -23.82 -3.85 12.15
N SER A 681 -24.02 -2.90 11.22
CA SER A 681 -25.30 -2.69 10.53
C SER A 681 -25.76 -3.89 9.68
N TYR A 682 -24.86 -4.84 9.40
CA TYR A 682 -25.15 -6.09 8.70
C TYR A 682 -25.45 -7.27 9.65
N GLY A 683 -25.50 -7.02 10.96
CA GLY A 683 -25.72 -8.08 11.96
C GLY A 683 -24.49 -8.93 12.25
N ARG A 684 -23.30 -8.54 11.79
CA ARG A 684 -22.06 -9.29 12.02
C ARG A 684 -21.45 -8.89 13.36
N LEU A 685 -21.02 -9.87 14.16
CA LEU A 685 -20.30 -9.59 15.40
C LEU A 685 -18.84 -9.22 15.08
N ARG A 686 -18.38 -8.12 15.66
CA ARG A 686 -17.06 -7.51 15.44
C ARG A 686 -16.23 -7.53 16.72
N SER A 687 -14.92 -7.62 16.56
CA SER A 687 -13.92 -7.47 17.63
C SER A 687 -13.36 -6.05 17.67
N ALA A 688 -12.44 -5.76 18.59
CA ALA A 688 -11.77 -4.46 18.69
C ALA A 688 -10.98 -4.12 17.41
N PHE A 689 -10.98 -2.83 17.04
CA PHE A 689 -9.98 -2.31 16.10
C PHE A 689 -8.57 -2.52 16.65
N SER A 690 -7.60 -2.55 15.73
CA SER A 690 -6.23 -2.77 16.16
C SER A 690 -5.68 -1.56 16.92
N LEU A 691 -5.05 -1.84 18.06
CA LEU A 691 -4.29 -0.86 18.83
C LEU A 691 -2.93 -0.54 18.20
N ASN A 692 -2.36 -1.45 17.40
CA ASN A 692 -1.08 -1.26 16.73
C ASN A 692 -1.13 -1.66 15.25
N THR A 693 -0.72 -0.75 14.38
CA THR A 693 -0.61 -0.99 12.93
C THR A 693 0.72 -1.65 12.58
N THR A 694 1.82 -0.92 12.80
CA THR A 694 3.17 -1.28 12.37
C THR A 694 4.21 -0.91 13.44
N CYS A 695 5.48 -1.07 13.09
CA CYS A 695 6.58 -0.35 13.73
C CYS A 695 6.58 1.07 13.15
N ASP A 696 7.68 1.56 12.58
CA ASP A 696 7.67 2.83 11.86
C ASP A 696 6.68 2.79 10.69
N ALA A 697 6.01 3.92 10.42
CA ALA A 697 5.29 4.07 9.17
C ALA A 697 6.24 4.30 7.99
N THR A 698 7.33 5.04 8.19
CA THR A 698 8.35 5.26 7.15
C THR A 698 9.77 5.20 7.73
N HIS A 699 10.69 4.55 7.01
CA HIS A 699 12.09 4.47 7.44
C HIS A 699 13.01 4.58 6.21
N SER A 700 13.76 5.68 6.08
CA SER A 700 14.67 5.94 4.96
C SER A 700 16.10 6.11 5.45
N THR A 701 16.98 5.22 4.99
CA THR A 701 18.39 5.16 5.39
C THR A 701 19.31 5.32 4.20
N ASN A 702 20.36 6.13 4.34
CA ASN A 702 21.43 6.33 3.34
C ASN A 702 20.97 6.93 2.00
N ALA A 703 19.81 7.59 1.96
CA ALA A 703 19.35 8.27 0.76
C ALA A 703 20.23 9.50 0.45
N ARG A 704 20.50 9.78 -0.83
CA ARG A 704 21.24 10.98 -1.24
C ARG A 704 20.33 12.19 -1.35
N VAL A 705 19.22 12.05 -2.07
CA VAL A 705 18.09 12.97 -2.01
C VAL A 705 17.02 12.39 -1.09
N GLY A 706 16.57 13.19 -0.12
CA GLY A 706 15.67 12.80 0.96
C GLY A 706 14.23 12.54 0.52
N MET A 707 13.54 11.74 1.34
CA MET A 707 12.15 11.34 1.12
C MET A 707 11.22 12.56 1.09
N GLN A 708 10.17 12.49 0.28
CA GLN A 708 9.08 13.46 0.29
C GLN A 708 7.78 12.79 0.72
N ALA A 709 7.13 13.29 1.76
CA ALA A 709 5.82 12.84 2.22
C ALA A 709 4.84 14.01 2.18
N VAL A 710 3.78 13.88 1.39
CA VAL A 710 2.78 14.94 1.17
C VAL A 710 1.37 14.39 1.41
N SER A 711 0.61 15.07 2.26
CA SER A 711 -0.79 14.71 2.55
C SER A 711 -0.93 13.26 3.04
N CYS A 712 -0.13 12.86 4.03
CA CYS A 712 -0.10 11.48 4.54
C CYS A 712 -0.79 11.34 5.90
N LEU A 713 -1.42 10.18 6.15
CA LEU A 713 -2.05 9.82 7.43
C LEU A 713 -1.33 8.66 8.09
N LEU A 714 -0.71 8.87 9.24
CA LEU A 714 0.10 7.87 9.93
C LEU A 714 -0.39 7.73 11.39
N GLU A 715 -0.97 6.59 11.75
CA GLU A 715 -1.56 6.41 13.07
C GLU A 715 -1.38 5.02 13.70
N ASN A 716 -1.38 5.02 15.03
CA ASN A 716 -1.35 3.84 15.89
C ASN A 716 -0.12 2.96 15.67
N MET A 717 1.03 3.56 15.32
CA MET A 717 2.29 2.83 15.23
C MET A 717 2.83 2.53 16.62
N MET A 718 3.46 1.36 16.79
CA MET A 718 4.23 1.07 18.00
C MET A 718 5.55 1.84 18.05
N ASP A 719 5.99 2.36 16.91
CA ASP A 719 7.25 3.10 16.75
C ASP A 719 6.99 4.46 16.07
N ASP A 720 7.97 5.00 15.35
CA ASP A 720 7.94 6.38 14.85
C ASP A 720 6.99 6.59 13.65
N GLY A 721 6.47 7.81 13.46
CA GLY A 721 5.85 8.18 12.19
C GLY A 721 6.84 8.16 11.03
N GLY A 722 8.07 8.60 11.27
CA GLY A 722 9.14 8.48 10.30
C GLY A 722 10.54 8.54 10.89
N ASN A 723 11.50 7.93 10.20
CA ASN A 723 12.92 8.04 10.53
C ASN A 723 13.73 8.27 9.26
N ILE A 724 14.46 9.39 9.19
CA ILE A 724 15.34 9.76 8.07
C ILE A 724 16.78 9.85 8.58
N ASN A 725 17.61 8.89 8.16
CA ASN A 725 18.94 8.69 8.75
C ASN A 725 20.01 8.24 7.76
N ALA A 726 21.23 8.13 8.27
CA ALA A 726 22.36 7.50 7.60
C ALA A 726 23.07 6.53 8.54
N LEU A 727 23.74 5.54 7.97
CA LEU A 727 24.65 4.66 8.68
C LEU A 727 26.06 5.27 8.74
N TYR A 728 26.85 4.81 9.71
CA TYR A 728 28.24 5.24 9.87
C TYR A 728 29.21 4.06 9.98
N GLY A 729 30.50 4.38 9.86
CA GLY A 729 31.62 3.53 10.23
C GLY A 729 32.48 4.21 11.28
N THR A 730 33.54 3.54 11.75
CA THR A 730 34.51 4.15 12.67
C THR A 730 35.89 4.28 12.05
N ALA A 731 36.62 5.34 12.39
CA ALA A 731 37.95 5.56 11.85
C ALA A 731 38.94 4.53 12.39
N VAL A 732 40.00 4.30 11.61
CA VAL A 732 41.12 3.42 11.99
C VAL A 732 42.41 4.22 12.02
N GLY A 733 42.61 5.06 11.01
CA GLY A 733 43.78 5.94 10.91
C GLY A 733 43.72 6.86 9.69
N PHE A 734 44.60 7.84 9.66
CA PHE A 734 44.75 8.78 8.55
C PHE A 734 46.22 8.89 8.16
N ASP A 735 46.53 8.69 6.88
CA ASP A 735 47.85 8.95 6.32
C ASP A 735 47.89 10.37 5.72
N ALA A 736 48.58 11.29 6.40
CA ALA A 736 48.68 12.68 5.97
C ALA A 736 49.46 12.86 4.65
N ALA A 737 50.41 11.97 4.33
CA ALA A 737 51.22 12.09 3.12
C ALA A 737 50.39 11.78 1.86
N THR A 738 49.50 10.79 1.96
CA THR A 738 48.62 10.37 0.86
C THR A 738 47.19 10.92 0.97
N ARG A 739 46.88 11.60 2.09
CA ARG A 739 45.55 12.08 2.49
C ARG A 739 44.50 10.97 2.53
N THR A 740 44.91 9.77 2.94
CA THR A 740 44.04 8.59 2.93
C THR A 740 43.47 8.35 4.32
N LEU A 741 42.13 8.42 4.43
CA LEU A 741 41.39 7.98 5.61
C LEU A 741 41.11 6.48 5.49
N THR A 742 41.38 5.73 6.55
CA THR A 742 41.00 4.32 6.70
C THR A 742 39.90 4.19 7.75
N TYR A 743 38.85 3.42 7.45
CA TYR A 743 37.71 3.19 8.34
C TYR A 743 37.21 1.74 8.30
N LYS A 744 36.37 1.37 9.26
CA LYS A 744 35.79 0.02 9.43
C LYS A 744 34.30 0.09 9.78
N CYS A 745 33.63 -1.07 9.84
CA CYS A 745 32.25 -1.14 10.32
C CYS A 745 32.15 -0.62 11.75
N CYS A 746 31.07 0.11 12.06
CA CYS A 746 30.72 0.36 13.46
C CYS A 746 30.38 -0.96 14.17
N SER A 747 30.39 -0.96 15.50
CA SER A 747 30.00 -2.11 16.32
C SER A 747 29.13 -1.62 17.49
N THR A 748 27.84 -1.45 17.23
CA THR A 748 26.89 -0.81 18.15
C THR A 748 25.66 -1.69 18.30
N GLY A 749 25.23 -1.99 19.53
CA GLY A 749 23.99 -2.75 19.79
C GLY A 749 23.93 -4.14 19.15
N GLY A 750 25.08 -4.74 18.79
CA GLY A 750 25.14 -6.00 18.02
C GLY A 750 25.07 -5.82 16.50
N TYR A 751 24.96 -4.59 16.00
CA TYR A 751 24.99 -4.24 14.58
C TYR A 751 26.41 -3.92 14.10
N TYR A 752 26.74 -4.43 12.91
CA TYR A 752 27.97 -4.12 12.19
C TYR A 752 27.63 -3.46 10.85
N LYS A 753 27.73 -2.13 10.78
CA LYS A 753 27.28 -1.32 9.64
C LYS A 753 28.37 -0.39 9.11
N LEU A 754 28.19 0.06 7.87
CA LEU A 754 29.08 0.98 7.16
C LEU A 754 28.26 2.17 6.65
N PRO A 755 28.91 3.32 6.43
CA PRO A 755 28.26 4.41 5.72
C PRO A 755 27.98 4.01 4.28
N SER A 756 27.05 4.72 3.63
CA SER A 756 26.84 4.57 2.19
C SER A 756 28.16 4.75 1.43
N PRO A 757 28.44 3.93 0.39
CA PRO A 757 29.68 4.01 -0.35
C PRO A 757 29.99 5.43 -0.85
N PHE A 758 31.19 5.91 -0.52
CA PHE A 758 31.68 7.21 -0.97
C PHE A 758 31.92 7.26 -2.49
N ARG A 759 31.62 8.40 -3.08
CA ARG A 759 31.92 8.77 -4.47
C ARG A 759 32.86 9.96 -4.49
N VAL A 760 33.59 10.14 -5.59
CA VAL A 760 34.33 11.38 -5.82
C VAL A 760 33.36 12.56 -5.80
N GLY A 761 33.66 13.57 -4.99
CA GLY A 761 32.79 14.72 -4.73
C GLY A 761 31.90 14.59 -3.49
N ASP A 762 31.76 13.40 -2.89
CA ASP A 762 31.02 13.24 -1.63
C ASP A 762 31.73 13.97 -0.49
N THR A 763 30.96 14.40 0.50
CA THR A 763 31.47 14.99 1.74
C THR A 763 31.58 13.93 2.83
N VAL A 764 32.79 13.74 3.34
CA VAL A 764 33.07 12.98 4.58
C VAL A 764 32.92 13.95 5.75
N LEU A 765 32.15 13.56 6.75
CA LEU A 765 32.07 14.26 8.03
C LEU A 765 32.62 13.37 9.14
N LEU A 766 33.55 13.92 9.94
CA LEU A 766 34.24 13.24 11.03
C LEU A 766 33.97 13.95 12.36
N TYR A 767 33.56 13.18 13.36
CA TYR A 767 33.36 13.66 14.73
C TYR A 767 33.44 12.47 15.70
N THR A 768 33.64 12.72 16.99
CA THR A 768 33.64 11.65 18.00
C THR A 768 32.22 11.20 18.34
N ASN A 769 32.04 10.02 18.91
CA ASN A 769 30.74 9.56 19.44
C ASN A 769 30.18 10.45 20.57
N GLN A 770 31.01 11.35 21.11
CA GLN A 770 30.64 12.45 22.00
C GLN A 770 30.39 13.76 21.23
N GLY A 771 30.10 13.72 19.93
CA GLY A 771 29.74 14.91 19.15
C GLY A 771 30.83 15.98 19.01
N VAL A 772 32.09 15.68 19.31
CA VAL A 772 33.21 16.63 19.12
C VAL A 772 33.61 16.63 17.65
N ASN A 773 33.59 17.80 17.02
CA ASN A 773 33.97 17.96 15.61
C ASN A 773 35.46 17.63 15.39
N ILE A 774 35.76 16.87 14.34
CA ILE A 774 37.14 16.59 13.90
C ILE A 774 37.42 17.26 12.55
N GLY A 775 36.42 17.31 11.67
CA GLY A 775 36.49 18.02 10.41
C GLY A 775 35.59 17.43 9.33
N SER A 776 35.52 18.14 8.21
CA SER A 776 34.81 17.72 7.01
C SER A 776 35.72 17.87 5.79
N ALA A 777 35.67 16.93 4.85
CA ALA A 777 36.47 17.02 3.62
C ALA A 777 35.73 16.41 2.43
N THR A 778 36.11 16.83 1.22
CA THR A 778 35.59 16.25 -0.03
C THR A 778 36.40 15.02 -0.41
N VAL A 779 35.73 13.96 -0.86
CA VAL A 779 36.37 12.76 -1.39
C VAL A 779 36.92 13.03 -2.78
N THR A 780 38.22 12.80 -2.99
CA THR A 780 38.91 12.97 -4.28
C THR A 780 39.19 11.64 -4.98
N GLU A 781 39.26 10.55 -4.22
CA GLU A 781 39.36 9.19 -4.72
C GLU A 781 38.64 8.25 -3.73
N ALA A 782 37.78 7.37 -4.26
CA ALA A 782 37.06 6.39 -3.45
C ALA A 782 37.51 4.98 -3.85
N THR A 783 38.15 4.25 -2.95
CA THR A 783 38.65 2.91 -3.23
C THR A 783 37.90 1.90 -2.36
N LYS A 784 37.06 1.06 -2.98
CA LYS A 784 36.53 -0.13 -2.29
C LYS A 784 37.63 -1.19 -2.24
N GLN A 785 38.52 -1.10 -1.25
CA GLN A 785 39.54 -2.12 -1.02
C GLN A 785 39.22 -2.89 0.26
N THR A 786 38.55 -4.03 0.11
CA THR A 786 38.55 -5.04 1.17
C THR A 786 39.98 -5.55 1.36
N VAL A 787 40.62 -5.23 2.48
CA VAL A 787 41.77 -6.01 2.93
C VAL A 787 41.23 -7.40 3.27
N SER A 788 41.76 -8.47 2.67
CA SER A 788 41.21 -9.81 2.83
C SER A 788 41.17 -10.22 4.30
N ALA A 789 39.98 -10.24 4.88
CA ALA A 789 39.70 -10.71 6.22
C ALA A 789 38.68 -11.86 6.15
N ALA A 790 38.67 -12.73 7.16
CA ALA A 790 37.76 -13.88 7.20
C ALA A 790 36.29 -13.48 7.46
N ALA A 791 36.03 -12.28 8.00
CA ALA A 791 34.69 -11.76 8.30
C ALA A 791 34.54 -10.28 7.89
N GLU A 792 33.32 -9.89 7.50
CA GLU A 792 32.98 -8.53 7.03
C GLU A 792 33.30 -7.44 8.06
N LYS A 793 33.06 -7.71 9.35
CA LYS A 793 33.40 -6.80 10.46
C LYS A 793 34.90 -6.46 10.57
N ASP A 794 35.76 -7.29 10.01
CA ASP A 794 37.22 -7.14 10.05
C ASP A 794 37.76 -6.45 8.79
N CYS A 795 36.90 -6.14 7.83
CA CYS A 795 37.26 -5.38 6.64
C CYS A 795 37.69 -3.95 7.00
N ARG A 796 38.58 -3.39 6.18
CA ARG A 796 39.03 -2.00 6.25
C ARG A 796 38.75 -1.35 4.90
N TYR A 797 38.40 -0.07 4.89
CA TYR A 797 37.99 0.69 3.73
C TYR A 797 38.76 2.01 3.68
N THR A 798 39.02 2.53 2.48
CA THR A 798 39.82 3.75 2.31
C THR A 798 39.17 4.78 1.39
N VAL A 799 39.36 6.05 1.71
CA VAL A 799 39.01 7.20 0.85
C VAL A 799 40.11 8.25 0.93
N LYS A 800 40.39 8.93 -0.18
CA LYS A 800 41.29 10.10 -0.20
C LYS A 800 40.51 11.37 -0.03
N LEU A 801 41.00 12.23 0.85
CA LEU A 801 40.38 13.50 1.22
C LEU A 801 41.07 14.67 0.52
N SER A 802 40.30 15.71 0.20
CA SER A 802 40.83 16.99 -0.33
C SER A 802 41.75 17.68 0.67
N GLU A 803 41.49 17.49 1.96
CA GLU A 803 42.15 18.15 3.08
C GLU A 803 42.78 17.15 4.04
N ALA A 804 43.79 17.59 4.79
CA ALA A 804 44.36 16.80 5.87
C ALA A 804 43.48 16.93 7.12
N VAL A 805 43.28 15.82 7.84
CA VAL A 805 42.58 15.80 9.14
C VAL A 805 43.50 15.29 10.23
N THR A 806 43.26 15.74 11.46
CA THR A 806 43.99 15.27 12.65
C THR A 806 43.06 14.41 13.47
N LEU A 807 43.28 13.09 13.49
CA LEU A 807 42.48 12.18 14.32
C LEU A 807 42.96 12.21 15.78
N PRO A 808 42.05 12.09 16.76
CA PRO A 808 42.42 11.86 18.16
C PRO A 808 43.12 10.51 18.34
N THR A 809 43.77 10.32 19.49
CA THR A 809 44.45 9.05 19.84
C THR A 809 43.49 7.87 19.83
N ASP A 810 42.26 8.06 20.34
CA ASP A 810 41.20 7.05 20.27
C ASP A 810 40.42 7.18 18.95
N THR A 811 40.91 6.52 17.91
CA THR A 811 40.28 6.53 16.58
C THR A 811 38.98 5.75 16.51
N ASP A 812 38.75 4.78 17.41
CA ASP A 812 37.53 3.96 17.44
C ASP A 812 36.31 4.77 17.90
N SER A 813 36.54 5.85 18.66
CA SER A 813 35.49 6.84 19.00
C SER A 813 35.07 7.71 17.82
N VAL A 814 35.84 7.75 16.73
CA VAL A 814 35.60 8.65 15.60
C VAL A 814 34.61 8.05 14.62
N ILE A 815 33.48 8.73 14.46
CA ILE A 815 32.41 8.44 13.51
C ILE A 815 32.83 8.92 12.13
N VAL A 816 32.66 8.05 11.13
CA VAL A 816 32.88 8.33 9.71
C VAL A 816 31.53 8.29 9.02
N GLN A 817 31.02 9.47 8.66
CA GLN A 817 29.74 9.63 7.99
C GLN A 817 29.94 10.06 6.53
N ASN A 818 29.14 9.50 5.62
CA ASN A 818 28.95 10.06 4.28
C ASN A 818 27.80 11.08 4.33
N ALA A 819 28.12 12.35 4.52
CA ALA A 819 27.12 13.41 4.66
C ALA A 819 26.32 13.63 3.36
N SER A 820 26.88 13.26 2.21
CA SER A 820 26.19 13.33 0.91
C SER A 820 25.14 12.25 0.72
N ALA A 821 25.07 11.25 1.61
CA ALA A 821 24.07 10.18 1.63
C ALA A 821 23.29 10.20 2.96
N SER A 822 22.82 11.39 3.35
CA SER A 822 22.13 11.64 4.62
C SER A 822 20.81 12.38 4.40
N GLY A 823 20.00 11.91 3.45
CA GLY A 823 18.63 12.35 3.21
C GLY A 823 18.47 13.82 2.82
N ASN A 824 19.39 14.39 2.03
CA ASN A 824 19.38 15.82 1.72
C ASN A 824 18.12 16.25 0.94
N GLY A 825 17.41 17.31 1.35
CA GLY A 825 16.23 17.78 0.60
C GLY A 825 14.91 17.15 1.02
N PHE A 826 14.83 16.50 2.18
CA PHE A 826 13.60 15.84 2.63
C PHE A 826 12.44 16.84 2.82
N LEU A 827 11.21 16.37 2.61
CA LEU A 827 10.00 17.17 2.79
C LEU A 827 8.93 16.36 3.51
N TRP A 828 8.36 16.95 4.57
CA TRP A 828 7.10 16.54 5.16
C TRP A 828 6.14 17.73 5.07
N ASP A 829 5.08 17.59 4.28
CA ASP A 829 4.08 18.65 4.06
C ASP A 829 2.68 18.07 4.25
N ASN A 830 1.87 18.67 5.12
CA ASN A 830 0.50 18.22 5.34
C ASN A 830 0.41 16.76 5.86
N VAL A 831 1.30 16.36 6.77
CA VAL A 831 1.29 15.00 7.35
C VAL A 831 0.64 15.00 8.73
N LEU A 832 -0.32 14.09 8.93
CA LEU A 832 -0.90 13.83 10.24
C LEU A 832 -0.27 12.58 10.85
N VAL A 833 0.34 12.74 12.02
CA VAL A 833 0.84 11.64 12.85
C VAL A 833 0.09 11.62 14.18
N ARG A 834 -0.56 10.51 14.52
CA ARG A 834 -1.35 10.44 15.77
C ARG A 834 -1.38 9.10 16.50
N ASN A 835 -1.56 9.18 17.82
CA ASN A 835 -1.74 8.03 18.72
C ASN A 835 -0.58 7.01 18.71
N ASN A 836 0.62 7.39 18.27
CA ASN A 836 1.75 6.46 18.26
C ASN A 836 2.37 6.31 19.64
N ASN A 837 2.98 5.16 19.86
CA ASN A 837 3.75 4.87 21.07
C ASN A 837 5.13 5.58 21.08
N SER A 838 5.67 5.97 19.92
CA SER A 838 6.98 6.61 19.82
C SER A 838 6.91 8.04 19.25
N TYR A 839 7.91 8.46 18.47
CA TYR A 839 8.03 9.84 17.99
C TYR A 839 7.14 10.11 16.77
N GLY A 840 6.92 11.39 16.49
CA GLY A 840 6.35 11.84 15.23
C GLY A 840 7.30 11.57 14.07
N VAL A 841 8.47 12.20 14.09
CA VAL A 841 9.53 11.98 13.10
C VAL A 841 10.93 12.19 13.70
N ARG A 842 11.88 11.33 13.34
CA ARG A 842 13.30 11.43 13.71
C ARG A 842 14.11 11.91 12.51
N ILE A 843 14.90 12.96 12.72
CA ILE A 843 15.69 13.63 11.69
C ILE A 843 17.17 13.59 12.05
N GLN A 844 17.92 12.83 11.27
CA GLN A 844 19.38 12.77 11.27
C GLN A 844 19.90 13.13 9.87
N ALA A 845 19.19 14.04 9.19
CA ALA A 845 19.36 14.39 7.78
C ALA A 845 19.57 15.91 7.60
N ILE A 846 19.98 16.31 6.40
CA ILE A 846 20.30 17.70 6.07
C ILE A 846 19.31 18.32 5.08
N GLY A 847 19.21 19.64 5.05
CA GLY A 847 18.52 20.41 4.01
C GLY A 847 17.05 20.07 3.83
N GLY A 848 16.22 20.10 4.86
CA GLY A 848 14.82 19.64 4.77
C GLY A 848 13.79 20.54 5.45
N GLU A 849 12.52 20.24 5.21
CA GLU A 849 11.39 21.00 5.73
C GLU A 849 10.29 20.08 6.28
N ILE A 850 9.80 20.40 7.46
CA ILE A 850 8.61 19.82 8.08
C ILE A 850 7.60 20.96 8.23
N ARG A 851 6.54 20.94 7.44
CA ARG A 851 5.56 22.02 7.42
C ARG A 851 4.12 21.56 7.34
N ASN A 852 3.21 22.38 7.88
CA ASN A 852 1.77 22.11 7.86
C ASN A 852 1.41 20.71 8.40
N CYS A 853 2.23 20.15 9.30
CA CYS A 853 2.01 18.82 9.86
C CYS A 853 1.31 18.94 11.21
N SER A 854 0.60 17.88 11.60
CA SER A 854 0.01 17.76 12.93
C SER A 854 0.53 16.51 13.62
N PHE A 855 1.09 16.67 14.80
CA PHE A 855 1.55 15.61 15.70
C PHE A 855 0.64 15.61 16.92
N ILE A 856 -0.18 14.57 17.07
CA ILE A 856 -1.28 14.56 18.06
C ILE A 856 -1.23 13.28 18.91
N ARG A 857 -1.31 13.41 20.24
CA ARG A 857 -1.41 12.26 21.17
C ARG A 857 -0.29 11.23 21.03
N LEU A 858 0.94 11.69 20.79
CA LEU A 858 2.10 10.80 20.75
C LEU A 858 2.63 10.57 22.17
N ALA A 859 2.90 9.32 22.50
CA ALA A 859 3.35 8.99 23.85
C ALA A 859 4.77 9.55 24.13
N LYS A 860 5.58 9.75 23.07
CA LYS A 860 6.89 10.43 23.12
C LYS A 860 6.81 11.82 22.46
N GLY A 861 7.84 12.23 21.72
CA GLY A 861 7.96 13.57 21.14
C GLY A 861 7.39 13.71 19.72
N GLY A 862 7.32 14.95 19.22
CA GLY A 862 6.93 15.25 17.84
C GLY A 862 8.12 15.11 16.88
N VAL A 863 9.04 16.06 16.92
CA VAL A 863 10.26 16.07 16.10
C VAL A 863 11.49 15.83 16.95
N SER A 864 12.29 14.82 16.61
CA SER A 864 13.51 14.45 17.32
C SER A 864 14.74 14.56 16.42
N MET A 865 15.74 15.34 16.84
CA MET A 865 17.03 15.50 16.18
C MET A 865 18.13 15.02 17.11
N ILE A 866 18.41 13.72 17.06
CA ILE A 866 19.33 13.04 17.99
C ILE A 866 20.07 11.93 17.24
N PRO A 867 21.39 12.07 16.99
CA PRO A 867 22.20 10.96 16.52
C PRO A 867 22.21 9.78 17.51
N GLN A 868 22.35 8.56 17.02
CA GLN A 868 22.38 7.34 17.83
C GLN A 868 23.72 6.61 17.67
N TYR A 869 24.43 6.38 18.78
CA TYR A 869 25.74 5.70 18.74
C TYR A 869 25.86 4.52 19.72
N GLY A 870 24.99 4.44 20.73
CA GLY A 870 25.04 3.42 21.79
C GLY A 870 24.13 2.21 21.54
N ALA A 871 22.91 2.43 21.07
CA ALA A 871 21.93 1.37 20.80
C ALA A 871 21.77 1.07 19.30
N TRP A 872 21.80 2.11 18.47
CA TRP A 872 21.53 2.02 17.03
C TRP A 872 22.69 2.61 16.23
N PRO A 873 23.03 2.06 15.06
CA PRO A 873 24.08 2.58 14.19
C PRO A 873 23.56 3.71 13.28
N GLU A 874 22.85 4.70 13.82
CA GLU A 874 22.19 5.78 13.05
C GLU A 874 22.85 7.13 13.33
N CYS A 875 23.37 7.79 12.31
CA CYS A 875 24.14 9.02 12.44
C CYS A 875 23.57 10.18 11.62
N GLY A 876 24.03 11.36 11.97
CA GLY A 876 23.78 12.60 11.25
C GLY A 876 23.29 13.71 12.17
N TYR A 877 23.98 14.85 12.12
CA TYR A 877 23.53 16.07 12.76
C TYR A 877 22.67 16.86 11.77
N ALA A 878 21.46 17.22 12.18
CA ALA A 878 20.56 18.00 11.37
C ALA A 878 21.16 19.38 11.03
N CYS A 879 21.13 19.72 9.74
CA CYS A 879 21.65 20.98 9.21
C CYS A 879 20.64 21.56 8.22
N ASP A 880 20.43 22.88 8.22
CA ASP A 880 19.56 23.57 7.25
C ASP A 880 18.12 23.01 7.25
N VAL A 881 17.55 22.85 8.45
CA VAL A 881 16.21 22.26 8.65
C VAL A 881 15.20 23.32 9.09
N LYS A 882 14.02 23.29 8.47
CA LYS A 882 12.88 24.15 8.80
C LYS A 882 11.74 23.35 9.41
N VAL A 883 11.18 23.83 10.51
CA VAL A 883 9.98 23.30 11.17
C VAL A 883 8.97 24.43 11.25
N THR A 884 8.01 24.44 10.32
CA THR A 884 7.16 25.61 10.06
C THR A 884 5.67 25.30 10.11
N ALA A 885 4.87 26.12 10.79
CA ALA A 885 3.40 26.02 10.74
C ALA A 885 2.85 24.63 11.09
N ASN A 886 3.43 23.95 12.08
CA ASN A 886 2.97 22.64 12.54
C ASN A 886 2.16 22.75 13.84
N VAL A 887 1.32 21.75 14.11
CA VAL A 887 0.64 21.54 15.40
C VAL A 887 1.33 20.44 16.19
N PHE A 888 1.64 20.72 17.44
CA PHE A 888 2.12 19.76 18.44
C PHE A 888 1.12 19.73 19.60
N GLU A 889 0.31 18.68 19.68
CA GLU A 889 -0.81 18.61 20.62
C GLU A 889 -0.82 17.30 21.42
N GLU A 890 -0.96 17.41 22.75
CA GLU A 890 -1.04 16.24 23.65
C GLU A 890 0.18 15.30 23.55
N LEU A 891 1.39 15.86 23.49
CA LEU A 891 2.63 15.10 23.33
C LEU A 891 3.39 14.85 24.64
N GLY A 892 4.19 13.78 24.65
CA GLY A 892 5.15 13.48 25.71
C GLY A 892 4.53 12.85 26.97
N LEU A 893 3.42 12.12 26.81
CA LEU A 893 2.70 11.47 27.91
C LEU A 893 3.62 10.62 28.80
N MET A 894 4.56 9.87 28.22
CA MET A 894 5.50 9.04 28.99
C MET A 894 6.51 9.86 29.80
N ALA A 895 6.93 11.03 29.31
CA ALA A 895 7.85 11.89 30.06
C ALA A 895 7.19 12.57 31.26
N ALA A 896 5.89 12.85 31.20
CA ALA A 896 5.15 13.43 32.32
C ALA A 896 5.11 12.52 33.56
N GLN A 897 5.45 11.26 33.38
CA GLN A 897 5.50 10.27 34.44
C GLN A 897 6.85 10.22 35.15
N TRP A 898 7.81 11.08 34.80
CA TRP A 898 9.07 11.22 35.53
C TRP A 898 9.05 12.59 36.24
N TYR A 899 8.68 12.65 37.54
CA TYR A 899 8.57 13.91 38.28
C TYR A 899 9.88 14.68 38.36
N ASP A 900 11.00 13.95 38.31
CA ASP A 900 12.29 14.47 38.74
C ASP A 900 12.97 15.26 37.63
N TRP A 901 13.29 16.50 37.95
CA TRP A 901 14.07 17.43 37.14
C TRP A 901 15.44 16.83 36.75
N ASP A 902 16.04 16.01 37.61
CA ASP A 902 17.34 15.35 37.35
C ASP A 902 17.22 14.19 36.32
N SER A 903 16.01 13.72 36.05
CA SER A 903 15.76 12.73 34.98
C SER A 903 15.66 13.36 33.58
N VAL A 904 15.36 14.67 33.52
CA VAL A 904 15.50 15.49 32.30
C VAL A 904 16.99 15.72 32.01
N GLU A 905 17.85 15.80 33.03
CA GLU A 905 19.32 15.79 32.88
C GLU A 905 19.84 14.49 32.26
N ASN A 906 19.25 13.34 32.62
CA ASN A 906 19.72 12.03 32.19
C ASN A 906 18.99 11.37 31.00
N GLY A 907 17.91 11.93 30.43
CA GLY A 907 17.32 11.25 29.26
C GLY A 907 15.98 11.65 28.65
N SER A 908 15.27 12.72 29.05
CA SER A 908 13.95 12.99 28.44
C SER A 908 14.09 13.54 27.01
N SER A 909 14.16 12.64 26.03
CA SER A 909 14.12 12.94 24.59
C SER A 909 12.68 13.11 24.07
N PHE A 910 11.68 12.88 24.92
CA PHE A 910 10.24 12.78 24.59
C PHE A 910 9.49 14.12 24.55
N LEU A 911 10.18 15.21 24.23
CA LEU A 911 9.61 16.55 24.14
C LEU A 911 8.95 16.78 22.77
N PRO A 912 7.97 17.70 22.66
CA PRO A 912 7.41 18.07 21.35
C PRO A 912 8.48 18.33 20.29
N ILE A 913 9.54 19.08 20.63
CA ILE A 913 10.77 19.16 19.83
C ILE A 913 12.01 18.89 20.71
N CYS A 914 12.91 18.03 20.24
CA CYS A 914 14.17 17.76 20.92
C CYS A 914 15.36 17.85 19.96
N ILE A 915 16.29 18.76 20.24
CA ILE A 915 17.60 18.86 19.58
C ILE A 915 18.66 18.55 20.63
N TRP A 916 19.35 17.42 20.49
CA TRP A 916 20.27 16.96 21.53
C TRP A 916 21.55 16.34 20.96
N ALA A 917 22.67 17.03 21.23
CA ALA A 917 24.01 16.52 20.96
C ALA A 917 24.43 15.49 22.03
N THR A 918 24.98 14.35 21.59
CA THR A 918 25.32 13.23 22.47
C THR A 918 26.56 13.47 23.35
N GLY A 919 27.29 14.57 23.12
CA GLY A 919 28.53 14.94 23.82
C GLY A 919 28.42 15.66 25.15
N GLY A 920 27.20 15.88 25.63
CA GLY A 920 26.94 16.82 26.72
C GLY A 920 26.69 18.24 26.22
N ASN A 921 26.52 19.17 27.16
CA ASN A 921 26.17 20.55 26.86
C ASN A 921 27.37 21.31 26.29
N THR A 922 27.18 22.04 25.18
CA THR A 922 28.24 22.84 24.57
C THR A 922 27.68 24.10 23.89
N ALA A 923 28.47 25.17 23.89
CA ALA A 923 28.25 26.39 23.12
C ALA A 923 29.44 26.75 22.22
N ASP A 924 30.48 25.91 22.19
CA ASP A 924 31.59 26.06 21.26
C ASP A 924 31.05 25.98 19.83
N GLY A 925 31.23 27.07 19.07
CA GLY A 925 30.71 27.19 17.72
C GLY A 925 31.22 26.13 16.75
N GLU A 926 32.39 25.53 17.01
CA GLU A 926 32.95 24.44 16.20
C GLU A 926 32.41 23.06 16.60
N SER A 927 31.97 22.91 17.85
CA SER A 927 31.38 21.66 18.38
C SER A 927 29.84 21.67 18.39
N CYS A 928 29.21 22.80 18.06
CA CYS A 928 27.77 22.88 17.78
C CYS A 928 27.45 22.29 16.41
N MET A 929 27.39 20.97 16.33
CA MET A 929 27.27 20.21 15.09
C MET A 929 25.91 20.36 14.40
N PHE A 930 24.84 20.61 15.15
CA PHE A 930 23.56 21.02 14.54
C PHE A 930 23.66 22.47 14.08
N ARG A 931 23.15 22.80 12.89
CA ARG A 931 23.30 24.15 12.34
C ARG A 931 22.13 24.63 11.50
N ASN A 932 21.89 25.94 11.54
CA ASN A 932 20.94 26.64 10.65
C ASN A 932 19.54 26.01 10.74
N ILE A 933 18.97 26.03 11.94
CA ILE A 933 17.64 25.45 12.19
C ILE A 933 16.64 26.58 12.43
N SER A 934 15.45 26.50 11.85
CA SER A 934 14.37 27.45 12.08
C SER A 934 13.10 26.75 12.55
N ILE A 935 12.54 27.20 13.67
CA ILE A 935 11.29 26.70 14.23
C ILE A 935 10.31 27.88 14.27
N THR A 936 9.39 27.95 13.31
CA THR A 936 8.61 29.17 13.05
C THR A 936 7.12 28.94 12.88
N GLY A 937 6.30 29.79 13.50
CA GLY A 937 4.84 29.78 13.26
C GLY A 937 4.11 28.51 13.72
N ASN A 938 4.73 27.68 14.57
CA ASN A 938 4.10 26.45 15.07
C ASN A 938 3.17 26.73 16.25
N ARG A 939 2.25 25.79 16.51
CA ARG A 939 1.38 25.80 17.69
C ARG A 939 1.71 24.61 18.59
N PHE A 940 1.99 24.90 19.85
CA PHE A 940 2.21 23.92 20.91
C PHE A 940 1.04 23.97 21.91
N ALA A 941 0.35 22.86 22.05
CA ALA A 941 -0.86 22.77 22.85
C ALA A 941 -0.89 21.54 23.77
N SER A 942 -1.42 21.71 24.98
CA SER A 942 -1.77 20.62 25.91
C SER A 942 -0.65 19.59 26.12
N ARG A 943 0.62 20.01 26.14
CA ARG A 943 1.76 19.10 26.33
C ARG A 943 1.69 18.42 27.70
N TYR A 944 2.24 17.21 27.81
CA TYR A 944 2.37 16.55 29.11
C TYR A 944 3.73 16.85 29.77
N THR A 945 4.73 17.30 29.00
CA THR A 945 6.09 17.60 29.44
C THR A 945 6.23 18.97 30.11
N TYR A 946 7.27 19.16 30.94
CA TYR A 946 7.59 20.48 31.50
C TYR A 946 7.87 21.52 30.41
N TYR A 947 8.68 21.15 29.41
CA TYR A 947 9.06 22.01 28.30
C TYR A 947 8.39 21.57 27.00
N ASP A 948 8.25 22.50 26.07
CA ASP A 948 7.94 22.23 24.67
C ASP A 948 9.19 21.83 23.89
N MET A 949 10.33 22.42 24.25
CA MET A 949 11.58 22.25 23.51
C MET A 949 12.78 22.03 24.42
N ARG A 950 13.68 21.14 24.01
CA ARG A 950 15.06 21.06 24.53
C ARG A 950 16.06 21.31 23.42
N ILE A 951 17.01 22.20 23.70
CA ILE A 951 18.03 22.63 22.75
C ILE A 951 19.43 22.40 23.34
N ASN A 952 20.28 21.69 22.60
CA ASN A 952 21.69 21.52 22.92
C ASN A 952 22.56 21.39 21.66
N GLY A 953 23.74 22.03 21.65
CA GLY A 953 24.79 21.82 20.65
C GLY A 953 24.41 22.31 19.24
N VAL A 954 23.62 23.38 19.17
CA VAL A 954 23.16 23.98 17.92
C VAL A 954 23.78 25.35 17.68
N ARG A 955 24.14 25.62 16.43
CA ARG A 955 24.61 26.92 15.94
C ARG A 955 23.59 27.55 15.00
N ASN A 956 23.31 28.84 15.13
CA ASN A 956 22.36 29.58 14.29
C ASN A 956 20.95 28.96 14.34
N LEU A 957 20.31 29.01 15.51
CA LEU A 957 18.92 28.57 15.71
C LEU A 957 17.99 29.80 15.76
N THR A 958 16.85 29.75 15.07
CA THR A 958 15.77 30.73 15.18
C THR A 958 14.49 30.08 15.68
N ILE A 959 13.89 30.66 16.72
CA ILE A 959 12.57 30.29 17.26
C ILE A 959 11.68 31.55 17.22
N GLU A 960 10.75 31.62 16.25
CA GLU A 960 10.01 32.85 15.98
C GLU A 960 8.52 32.64 15.69
N GLY A 961 7.67 33.51 16.22
CA GLY A 961 6.25 33.55 15.88
C GLY A 961 5.45 32.31 16.27
N ASN A 962 5.97 31.47 17.17
CA ASN A 962 5.26 30.28 17.63
C ASN A 962 4.24 30.63 18.71
N THR A 963 3.21 29.81 18.87
CA THR A 963 2.21 29.93 19.94
C THR A 963 2.35 28.77 20.92
N PHE A 964 2.49 29.09 22.20
CA PHE A 964 2.65 28.14 23.30
C PHE A 964 1.50 28.26 24.31
N THR A 965 0.81 27.15 24.57
CA THR A 965 -0.21 27.08 25.64
C THR A 965 0.29 26.26 26.84
N GLY A 966 -0.50 26.23 27.91
CA GLY A 966 -0.15 25.46 29.12
C GLY A 966 -0.16 23.94 28.91
N ARG A 967 0.45 23.22 29.84
CA ARG A 967 0.37 21.76 29.95
C ARG A 967 -1.06 21.25 30.07
N SER A 968 -1.28 19.99 29.69
CA SER A 968 -2.55 19.28 29.87
C SER A 968 -3.02 19.35 31.33
N GLY A 969 -4.24 19.83 31.58
CA GLY A 969 -4.81 20.07 32.90
C GLY A 969 -4.32 21.35 33.61
N MET A 970 -3.45 22.14 32.99
CA MET A 970 -2.95 23.44 33.49
C MET A 970 -3.02 24.53 32.42
N GLU A 971 -3.97 24.44 31.48
CA GLU A 971 -4.04 25.26 30.27
C GLU A 971 -4.15 26.76 30.56
N ASN A 972 -4.70 27.16 31.72
CA ASN A 972 -4.94 28.55 32.11
C ASN A 972 -4.04 29.06 33.25
N GLY A 973 -3.05 28.29 33.69
CA GLY A 973 -2.26 28.64 34.88
C GLY A 973 -0.87 28.01 34.95
N ASP A 974 -0.40 27.40 33.86
CA ASP A 974 0.95 26.84 33.81
C ASP A 974 2.01 27.94 33.88
N ARG A 975 2.89 27.85 34.89
CA ARG A 975 3.99 28.80 35.11
C ARG A 975 5.34 28.27 34.64
N GLN A 976 5.36 27.09 34.04
CA GLN A 976 6.60 26.46 33.62
C GLN A 976 7.16 27.13 32.36
N ALA A 977 8.48 27.28 32.30
CA ALA A 977 9.18 27.68 31.08
C ALA A 977 8.91 26.71 29.93
N HIS A 978 8.76 27.26 28.72
CA HIS A 978 8.46 26.49 27.52
C HIS A 978 9.74 25.95 26.86
N ILE A 979 10.84 26.69 26.94
CA ILE A 979 12.09 26.36 26.26
C ILE A 979 13.18 26.04 27.28
N LEU A 980 13.80 24.88 27.13
CA LEU A 980 15.01 24.49 27.85
C LEU A 980 16.23 24.65 26.92
N LEU A 981 17.11 25.59 27.25
CA LEU A 981 18.36 25.82 26.54
C LEU A 981 19.54 25.33 27.38
N CYS A 982 20.14 24.21 26.98
CA CYS A 982 21.28 23.62 27.66
C CYS A 982 22.63 24.01 27.05
N GLY A 983 22.65 24.42 25.78
CA GLY A 983 23.87 24.81 25.07
C GLY A 983 23.55 25.20 23.62
N GLY A 984 24.35 26.10 23.04
CA GLY A 984 24.22 26.56 21.67
C GLY A 984 24.92 27.89 21.44
N ASN A 985 25.09 28.27 20.17
CA ASN A 985 25.76 29.51 19.78
C ASN A 985 24.94 30.23 18.69
N GLY A 986 24.54 31.47 18.95
CA GLY A 986 23.73 32.25 18.00
C GLY A 986 22.29 31.74 17.97
N VAL A 987 21.63 31.77 19.13
CA VAL A 987 20.23 31.38 19.29
C VAL A 987 19.36 32.63 19.36
N ARG A 988 18.37 32.75 18.48
CA ARG A 988 17.41 33.85 18.48
C ARG A 988 16.01 33.36 18.86
N ILE A 989 15.39 33.97 19.87
CA ILE A 989 14.04 33.65 20.34
C ILE A 989 13.24 34.96 20.39
N ASP A 990 12.27 35.11 19.48
CA ASP A 990 11.66 36.41 19.21
C ASP A 990 10.19 36.33 18.77
N GLY A 991 9.34 37.26 19.23
CA GLY A 991 7.98 37.42 18.73
C GLY A 991 7.05 36.22 18.95
N ASN A 992 7.33 35.36 19.93
CA ASN A 992 6.49 34.21 20.27
C ASN A 992 5.31 34.64 21.16
N ARG A 993 4.21 33.86 21.10
CA ARG A 993 3.02 34.06 21.94
C ARG A 993 2.99 32.99 23.01
N PHE A 994 2.97 33.40 24.27
CA PHE A 994 2.91 32.50 25.43
C PHE A 994 1.58 32.63 26.18
N LEU A 995 1.23 31.61 26.96
CA LEU A 995 0.12 31.68 27.89
C LEU A 995 0.31 32.83 28.88
N SER A 996 -0.77 33.58 29.15
CA SER A 996 -0.76 34.66 30.13
C SER A 996 -0.32 34.15 31.51
N GLY A 997 0.82 34.64 32.02
CA GLY A 997 1.36 34.30 33.33
C GLY A 997 2.49 33.26 33.33
N ALA A 998 2.90 32.73 32.17
CA ALA A 998 4.12 31.93 32.04
C ALA A 998 5.36 32.83 32.22
N ALA A 999 6.05 32.71 33.35
CA ALA A 999 7.28 33.44 33.62
C ALA A 999 8.20 32.65 34.59
N PRO A 1000 9.45 32.32 34.20
CA PRO A 1000 10.10 32.67 32.94
C PRO A 1000 9.64 31.80 31.76
N VAL A 1001 9.71 32.31 30.53
CA VAL A 1001 9.36 31.55 29.30
C VAL A 1001 10.52 30.69 28.78
N LEU A 1002 11.76 31.06 29.11
CA LEU A 1002 13.01 30.38 28.78
C LEU A 1002 13.74 29.99 30.07
N TYR A 1003 14.24 28.75 30.13
CA TYR A 1003 15.18 28.31 31.15
C TYR A 1003 16.56 28.07 30.53
N ARG A 1004 17.55 28.88 30.93
CA ARG A 1004 18.95 28.73 30.52
C ARG A 1004 19.69 27.92 31.57
N ARG A 1005 20.16 26.73 31.18
CA ARG A 1005 20.89 25.86 32.10
C ARG A 1005 22.36 26.25 32.13
N ASP A 1006 22.87 26.45 33.35
CA ASP A 1006 24.27 26.75 33.67
C ASP A 1006 24.86 27.94 32.89
N ASP A 1007 24.00 28.76 32.29
CA ASP A 1007 24.34 29.86 31.37
C ASP A 1007 25.37 29.48 30.27
N ILE A 1008 25.38 28.21 29.84
CA ILE A 1008 26.36 27.69 28.88
C ILE A 1008 26.17 28.32 27.49
N ALA A 1009 24.93 28.52 27.05
CA ALA A 1009 24.65 29.00 25.69
C ALA A 1009 25.14 30.44 25.44
N GLU A 1010 25.78 30.66 24.29
CA GLU A 1010 26.37 31.93 23.88
C GLU A 1010 25.55 32.62 22.78
N ASN A 1011 25.64 33.96 22.71
CA ASN A 1011 24.98 34.77 21.68
C ASN A 1011 23.47 34.52 21.58
N VAL A 1012 22.80 34.44 22.74
CA VAL A 1012 21.34 34.29 22.83
C VAL A 1012 20.68 35.68 22.75
N THR A 1013 19.76 35.89 21.81
CA THR A 1013 19.17 37.20 21.49
C THR A 1013 17.66 37.13 21.21
N GLY A 1014 16.96 38.27 21.26
CA GLY A 1014 15.54 38.40 20.90
C GLY A 1014 14.66 38.87 22.07
N SER A 1015 13.40 39.21 21.78
CA SER A 1015 12.47 39.79 22.77
C SER A 1015 11.98 38.82 23.85
N ASP A 1016 12.12 37.51 23.63
CA ASP A 1016 11.60 36.47 24.53
C ASP A 1016 12.69 35.82 25.41
N VAL A 1017 13.84 36.47 25.57
CA VAL A 1017 15.01 35.95 26.31
C VAL A 1017 15.06 36.45 27.76
N GLU A 1018 14.36 37.55 28.08
CA GLU A 1018 14.35 38.21 29.40
C GLU A 1018 13.29 37.69 30.37
#